data_AF-A0A671WA33-F1
#
_entry.id   AF-A0A671WA33-F1
#
_cell.length_a   1.000
_cell.length_b   1.000
_cell.length_c   1.000
_cell.angle_alpha   90.00
_cell.angle_beta   90.00
_cell.angle_gamma   90.00
#
_symmetry.space_group_name_H-M   'P 1'
#
loop_
_entity.id
_entity.type
_entity.pdbx_description
1 polymer ?
#
loop_
_entity_poly.entity_id
_entity_poly.type
_entity_poly.pdbx_seq_one_letter_code
_entity_poly.pdbx_strand_id
1 'polypeptide(L)'
;MKVVNLKQAILQAWKERWSDYQWAINIKKNFPKGATWDYLNLAEALMEQAMIGPSPNPLILSYLKYAISSQVRDKAVLSNNGVLMFCTSSEECIGLCRALLGVVVWLLQGCAWYCEKLRELGPSASTEASLRACQERLHTLMSSTKNRALVHIARLEEQGCCCWNASTGSWSNVEQSMVKVTEGLGNVPNQTMRTKLEETLCDFLSITQMLSVPCDPQSHASFPSVHAFIMLEGTMNLTGETQPLVEQLMMIKRMQRIPAPLFVLEIWKACFTGLIESPEGTEELKWTAFTFLKIPQVLLRLKKYPYGDKGQDFMEDVNIAFQYLLKLTPLLDKADQRCNCDCLGMLLQECNKLGLLSDSNTTCLTSKRTEDREFAPRLKTAENANIQPNPGLILRAEPTVTNILKTVDADHSKSPEGLLGVLGHMLSGKSLDLLLAAAAATGKLKSFARKFIKLNEFPKHISGEGSKSASVRALLFDISFLMLCHVVQTYGSEVILSDPSPSGETPFFETWLQTCMPEEGKTLNPDHPCFRPEPGKVESLVTLLNNSSEMKLVQVKWHEICLSTPAAILEVLNAWENGVLSVEAVQKITDNIKGKVCSMAICAVAWLVAHVRMLGRDEREKPQTMIRQLVTPLYGENTLQFYNERVIIMSSIMEHMCADVFQQTAATLRPPVEGQEPIPYRNLLPAKDPIHVALSKQCTIVCSSGGRHFSQKTQICID
;
A
#
# COMPACT_ATOMS: atom_id res chain seq x y z
N MET A 1 2.42 -42.71 -26.56
CA MET A 1 2.67 -42.36 -25.14
C MET A 1 2.05 -41.00 -24.88
N LYS A 2 1.19 -40.86 -23.85
CA LYS A 2 0.56 -39.56 -23.53
C LYS A 2 1.62 -38.63 -22.94
N VAL A 3 1.95 -37.54 -23.65
CA VAL A 3 2.76 -36.45 -23.10
C VAL A 3 1.94 -35.80 -21.99
N VAL A 4 2.41 -35.91 -20.75
CA VAL A 4 1.73 -35.32 -19.59
C VAL A 4 1.93 -33.80 -19.63
N ASN A 5 0.85 -33.03 -19.48
CA ASN A 5 0.92 -31.58 -19.35
C ASN A 5 1.43 -31.21 -17.94
N LEU A 6 2.73 -30.88 -17.86
CA LEU A 6 3.42 -30.61 -16.60
C LEU A 6 2.82 -29.43 -15.82
N LYS A 7 2.36 -28.39 -16.52
CA LYS A 7 1.69 -27.23 -15.91
C LYS A 7 0.39 -27.67 -15.22
N GLN A 8 -0.37 -28.56 -15.84
CA GLN A 8 -1.61 -29.08 -15.26
C GLN A 8 -1.34 -29.92 -14.00
N ALA A 9 -0.27 -30.71 -13.98
CA ALA A 9 0.11 -31.50 -12.81
C ALA A 9 0.61 -30.64 -11.64
N ILE A 10 1.37 -29.57 -11.92
CA ILE A 10 1.79 -28.57 -10.91
C ILE A 10 0.57 -27.84 -10.34
N LEU A 11 -0.35 -27.41 -11.21
CA LEU A 11 -1.60 -26.75 -10.80
C LEU A 11 -2.51 -27.67 -9.99
N GLN A 12 -2.57 -28.96 -10.32
CA GLN A 12 -3.30 -29.94 -9.53
C GLN A 12 -2.68 -30.10 -8.13
N ALA A 13 -1.36 -30.24 -8.05
CA ALA A 13 -0.65 -30.34 -6.77
C ALA A 13 -0.82 -29.08 -5.90
N TRP A 14 -0.88 -27.90 -6.53
CA TRP A 14 -1.18 -26.65 -5.84
C TRP A 14 -2.64 -26.59 -5.35
N LYS A 15 -3.61 -26.94 -6.21
CA LYS A 15 -5.05 -26.98 -5.86
C LYS A 15 -5.34 -27.94 -4.72
N GLU A 16 -4.74 -29.13 -4.75
CA GLU A 16 -4.93 -30.19 -3.75
C GLU A 16 -3.98 -30.04 -2.53
N ARG A 17 -3.18 -28.97 -2.47
CA ARG A 17 -2.26 -28.65 -1.36
C ARG A 17 -1.37 -29.83 -0.96
N TRP A 18 -0.79 -30.52 -1.94
CA TRP A 18 0.08 -31.66 -1.69
C TRP A 18 1.30 -31.25 -0.83
N SER A 19 1.75 -32.13 0.07
CA SER A 19 3.06 -31.98 0.71
C SER A 19 4.19 -32.23 -0.27
N ASP A 20 5.39 -31.72 0.01
CA ASP A 20 6.58 -31.90 -0.84
C ASP A 20 6.83 -33.38 -1.20
N TYR A 21 6.60 -34.28 -0.24
CA TYR A 21 6.73 -35.73 -0.42
C TYR A 21 5.63 -36.32 -1.32
N GLN A 22 4.36 -35.93 -1.11
CA GLN A 22 3.23 -36.37 -1.94
C GLN A 22 3.38 -35.89 -3.38
N TRP A 23 3.79 -34.63 -3.55
CA TRP A 23 4.10 -34.06 -4.84
C TRP A 23 5.19 -34.86 -5.55
N ALA A 24 6.33 -35.09 -4.90
CA ALA A 24 7.43 -35.82 -5.50
C ALA A 24 7.03 -37.24 -5.94
N ILE A 25 6.23 -37.97 -5.14
CA ILE A 25 5.75 -39.31 -5.50
C ILE A 25 4.81 -39.26 -6.70
N ASN A 26 3.81 -38.38 -6.68
CA ASN A 26 2.78 -38.33 -7.71
C ASN A 26 3.31 -37.79 -9.03
N ILE A 27 4.22 -36.81 -8.98
CA ILE A 27 4.95 -36.36 -10.16
C ILE A 27 5.87 -37.48 -10.67
N LYS A 28 6.59 -38.22 -9.81
CA LYS A 28 7.46 -39.34 -10.22
C LYS A 28 6.72 -40.48 -10.91
N LYS A 29 5.47 -40.78 -10.51
CA LYS A 29 4.61 -41.77 -11.17
C LYS A 29 4.28 -41.43 -12.63
N ASN A 30 4.39 -40.15 -13.01
CA ASN A 30 4.10 -39.67 -14.34
C ASN A 30 5.33 -39.70 -15.28
N PHE A 31 6.51 -40.15 -14.82
CA PHE A 31 7.70 -40.27 -15.67
C PHE A 31 7.80 -41.64 -16.35
N PRO A 32 8.31 -41.69 -17.60
CA PRO A 32 8.77 -42.94 -18.20
C PRO A 32 9.84 -43.60 -17.32
N LYS A 33 9.78 -44.92 -17.14
CA LYS A 33 10.80 -45.67 -16.39
C LYS A 33 12.18 -45.42 -17.03
N GLY A 34 13.10 -44.84 -16.28
CA GLY A 34 14.47 -44.53 -16.73
C GLY A 34 14.70 -43.10 -17.23
N ALA A 35 13.69 -42.23 -17.27
CA ALA A 35 13.86 -40.82 -17.62
C ALA A 35 14.42 -39.99 -16.44
N THR A 36 15.37 -39.10 -16.75
CA THR A 36 15.87 -38.08 -15.80
C THR A 36 14.91 -36.89 -15.73
N TRP A 37 14.96 -36.13 -14.64
CA TRP A 37 14.05 -35.01 -14.38
C TRP A 37 14.25 -33.82 -15.34
N ASP A 38 15.40 -33.76 -16.02
CA ASP A 38 15.76 -32.74 -17.01
C ASP A 38 14.97 -32.84 -18.31
N TYR A 39 14.32 -33.98 -18.60
CA TYR A 39 13.63 -34.23 -19.87
C TYR A 39 12.38 -33.34 -20.12
N LEU A 40 11.90 -32.60 -19.11
CA LEU A 40 10.59 -31.92 -19.16
C LEU A 40 10.60 -30.42 -18.78
N ASN A 41 11.75 -29.75 -18.66
CA ASN A 41 11.83 -28.35 -18.20
C ASN A 41 11.09 -28.11 -16.86
N LEU A 42 11.14 -29.07 -15.92
CA LEU A 42 10.36 -29.01 -14.68
C LEU A 42 10.72 -27.80 -13.79
N ALA A 43 12.00 -27.46 -13.69
CA ALA A 43 12.44 -26.31 -12.91
C ALA A 43 11.90 -24.99 -13.46
N GLU A 44 11.91 -24.84 -14.80
CA GLU A 44 11.35 -23.68 -15.49
C GLU A 44 9.83 -23.62 -15.31
N ALA A 45 9.13 -24.74 -15.44
CA ALA A 45 7.69 -24.81 -15.20
C ALA A 45 7.30 -24.49 -13.75
N LEU A 46 8.06 -24.97 -12.76
CA LEU A 46 7.84 -24.63 -11.35
C LEU A 46 8.12 -23.15 -11.08
N MET A 47 9.21 -22.59 -11.63
CA MET A 47 9.54 -21.17 -11.52
C MET A 47 8.47 -20.28 -12.16
N GLU A 48 8.07 -20.57 -13.41
CA GLU A 48 7.01 -19.84 -14.10
C GLU A 48 5.72 -19.83 -13.27
N GLN A 49 5.30 -20.98 -12.72
CA GLN A 49 4.09 -21.08 -11.92
C GLN A 49 4.22 -20.45 -10.52
N ALA A 50 5.42 -20.51 -9.93
CA ALA A 50 5.68 -19.86 -8.65
C ALA A 50 5.57 -18.33 -8.76
N MET A 51 5.90 -17.76 -9.91
CA MET A 51 5.92 -16.32 -10.15
C MET A 51 4.58 -15.75 -10.67
N ILE A 52 3.51 -16.55 -10.71
CA ILE A 52 2.16 -16.06 -11.05
C ILE A 52 1.55 -15.40 -9.79
N GLY A 53 1.88 -14.13 -9.56
CA GLY A 53 1.36 -13.32 -8.45
C GLY A 53 2.34 -12.22 -7.97
N PRO A 54 1.93 -11.37 -7.01
CA PRO A 54 2.77 -10.29 -6.47
C PRO A 54 3.93 -10.79 -5.60
N SER A 55 3.86 -12.04 -5.13
CA SER A 55 4.94 -12.72 -4.42
C SER A 55 5.07 -14.17 -4.90
N PRO A 56 6.29 -14.74 -4.87
CA PRO A 56 6.51 -16.13 -5.24
C PRO A 56 5.66 -17.09 -4.39
N ASN A 57 4.90 -17.96 -5.03
CA ASN A 57 4.02 -18.92 -4.37
C ASN A 57 4.84 -19.88 -3.48
N PRO A 58 4.71 -19.82 -2.14
CA PRO A 58 5.61 -20.51 -1.22
C PRO A 58 5.48 -22.03 -1.31
N LEU A 59 4.31 -22.54 -1.70
CA LEU A 59 4.07 -23.98 -1.88
C LEU A 59 4.70 -24.52 -3.16
N ILE A 60 4.66 -23.74 -4.25
CA ILE A 60 5.33 -24.15 -5.50
C ILE A 60 6.86 -24.02 -5.33
N LEU A 61 7.31 -23.01 -4.58
CA LEU A 61 8.72 -22.88 -4.19
C LEU A 61 9.17 -24.01 -3.26
N SER A 62 8.32 -24.56 -2.39
CA SER A 62 8.69 -25.71 -1.56
C SER A 62 8.89 -26.96 -2.40
N TYR A 63 8.09 -27.18 -3.45
CA TYR A 63 8.30 -28.26 -4.42
C TYR A 63 9.64 -28.11 -5.17
N LEU A 64 9.96 -26.88 -5.60
CA LEU A 64 11.24 -26.57 -6.24
C LEU A 64 12.41 -26.81 -5.28
N LYS A 65 12.30 -26.32 -4.04
CA LYS A 65 13.29 -26.54 -2.97
C LYS A 65 13.48 -28.02 -2.69
N TYR A 66 12.40 -28.80 -2.64
CA TYR A 66 12.45 -30.24 -2.40
C TYR A 66 13.07 -31.00 -3.58
N ALA A 67 12.75 -30.63 -4.82
CA ALA A 67 13.37 -31.20 -6.02
C ALA A 67 14.88 -30.98 -6.04
N ILE A 68 15.33 -29.81 -5.61
CA ILE A 68 16.75 -29.45 -5.50
C ILE A 68 17.42 -30.17 -4.32
N SER A 69 16.77 -30.21 -3.15
CA SER A 69 17.32 -30.77 -1.91
C SER A 69 17.41 -32.30 -1.94
N SER A 70 16.53 -32.97 -2.69
CA SER A 70 16.48 -34.44 -2.78
C SER A 70 17.56 -35.06 -3.67
N GLN A 71 18.56 -34.29 -4.11
CA GLN A 71 19.66 -34.72 -4.98
C GLN A 71 19.16 -35.54 -6.17
N VAL A 72 18.38 -34.89 -7.02
CA VAL A 72 18.27 -35.32 -8.41
C VAL A 72 19.66 -35.20 -9.04
N ARG A 73 20.31 -36.35 -9.22
CA ARG A 73 21.59 -36.48 -9.92
C ARG A 73 21.43 -36.00 -11.36
N ASP A 74 21.62 -34.71 -11.60
CA ASP A 74 22.19 -34.18 -12.83
C ASP A 74 22.72 -32.76 -12.58
N LYS A 75 24.04 -32.60 -12.78
CA LYS A 75 24.81 -31.36 -12.54
C LYS A 75 24.56 -30.28 -13.62
N ALA A 76 23.52 -30.41 -14.45
CA ALA A 76 23.35 -29.63 -15.67
C ALA A 76 22.51 -28.35 -15.50
N VAL A 77 21.69 -28.23 -14.45
CA VAL A 77 20.78 -27.08 -14.27
C VAL A 77 21.47 -25.83 -13.69
N LEU A 78 22.69 -25.96 -13.15
CA LEU A 78 23.46 -24.83 -12.61
C LEU A 78 24.15 -23.96 -13.69
N SER A 79 24.03 -24.30 -14.98
CA SER A 79 24.85 -23.69 -16.02
C SER A 79 24.27 -22.42 -16.65
N ASN A 80 22.95 -22.17 -16.67
CA ASN A 80 22.43 -21.12 -17.55
C ASN A 80 21.91 -19.84 -16.90
N ASN A 81 21.14 -19.85 -15.80
CA ASN A 81 20.60 -18.61 -15.24
C ASN A 81 20.75 -18.52 -13.71
N GLY A 82 21.81 -17.83 -13.27
CA GLY A 82 21.87 -17.26 -11.92
C GLY A 82 22.70 -18.03 -10.90
N VAL A 83 24.04 -17.97 -11.00
CA VAL A 83 24.91 -18.20 -9.83
C VAL A 83 24.81 -17.02 -8.84
N LEU A 84 24.33 -15.84 -9.26
CA LEU A 84 24.13 -14.69 -8.39
C LEU A 84 22.82 -14.68 -7.58
N MET A 85 21.87 -15.59 -7.86
CA MET A 85 20.57 -15.59 -7.17
C MET A 85 20.47 -16.60 -6.01
N PHE A 86 21.54 -17.35 -5.70
CA PHE A 86 21.50 -18.43 -4.71
C PHE A 86 22.55 -18.35 -3.59
N CYS A 87 23.28 -17.23 -3.45
CA CYS A 87 23.99 -16.96 -2.19
C CYS A 87 23.01 -16.30 -1.22
N THR A 88 22.72 -16.98 -0.12
CA THR A 88 21.85 -16.47 0.95
C THR A 88 22.46 -15.32 1.74
N SER A 89 23.75 -15.03 1.53
CA SER A 89 24.47 -13.86 2.06
C SER A 89 25.50 -13.33 1.06
N SER A 90 25.81 -12.03 1.11
CA SER A 90 26.83 -11.40 0.25
C SER A 90 28.24 -11.95 0.51
N GLU A 91 28.52 -12.39 1.74
CA GLU A 91 29.83 -12.92 2.14
C GLU A 91 30.15 -14.29 1.50
N GLU A 92 29.17 -15.18 1.39
CA GLU A 92 29.36 -16.52 0.78
C GLU A 92 29.67 -16.43 -0.73
N CYS A 93 29.05 -15.47 -1.42
CA CYS A 93 29.28 -15.21 -2.84
C CYS A 93 30.68 -14.65 -3.10
N ILE A 94 31.15 -13.73 -2.25
CA ILE A 94 32.52 -13.22 -2.31
C ILE A 94 33.53 -14.33 -1.97
N GLY A 95 33.20 -15.18 -0.99
CA GLY A 95 33.99 -16.37 -0.66
C GLY A 95 34.21 -17.31 -1.85
N LEU A 96 33.17 -17.55 -2.65
CA LEU A 96 33.28 -18.34 -3.88
C LEU A 96 34.20 -17.67 -4.92
N CYS A 97 34.06 -16.35 -5.12
CA CYS A 97 34.92 -15.59 -6.02
C CYS A 97 36.40 -15.68 -5.61
N ARG A 98 36.70 -15.52 -4.31
CA ARG A 98 38.07 -15.66 -3.76
C ARG A 98 38.61 -17.09 -3.89
N ALA A 99 37.78 -18.10 -3.61
CA ALA A 99 38.18 -19.50 -3.76
C ALA A 99 38.49 -19.85 -5.22
N LEU A 100 37.67 -19.37 -6.16
CA LEU A 100 37.90 -19.53 -7.59
C LEU A 100 39.20 -18.84 -8.03
N LEU A 101 39.45 -17.60 -7.60
CA LEU A 101 40.70 -16.90 -7.84
C LEU A 101 41.91 -17.68 -7.30
N GLY A 102 41.81 -18.26 -6.09
CA GLY A 102 42.85 -19.08 -5.50
C GLY A 102 43.18 -20.34 -6.31
N VAL A 103 42.16 -21.05 -6.82
CA VAL A 103 42.35 -22.22 -7.70
C VAL A 103 43.03 -21.82 -9.01
N VAL A 104 42.62 -20.68 -9.57
CA VAL A 104 43.18 -20.14 -10.82
C VAL A 104 44.66 -19.76 -10.65
N VAL A 105 45.02 -19.07 -9.56
CA VAL A 105 46.42 -18.76 -9.21
C VAL A 105 47.24 -20.03 -9.06
N TRP A 106 46.74 -21.02 -8.33
CA TRP A 106 47.46 -22.27 -8.09
C TRP A 106 47.76 -23.04 -9.39
N LEU A 107 46.77 -23.16 -10.29
CA LEU A 107 46.95 -23.81 -11.58
C LEU A 107 47.93 -23.05 -12.49
N LEU A 108 47.86 -21.71 -12.49
CA LEU A 108 48.76 -20.88 -13.29
C LEU A 108 50.21 -20.92 -12.77
N GLN A 109 50.40 -20.93 -11.45
CA GLN A 109 51.71 -21.18 -10.82
C GLN A 109 52.24 -22.57 -11.15
N GLY A 110 51.37 -23.58 -11.21
CA GLY A 110 51.71 -24.91 -11.68
C GLY A 110 52.24 -24.88 -13.11
N CYS A 111 51.55 -24.20 -14.03
CA CYS A 111 52.04 -24.00 -15.39
C CYS A 111 53.42 -23.32 -15.42
N ALA A 112 53.61 -22.25 -14.64
CA ALA A 112 54.90 -21.55 -14.55
C ALA A 112 56.03 -22.48 -14.08
N TRP A 113 55.78 -23.25 -13.02
CA TRP A 113 56.75 -24.17 -12.43
C TRP A 113 57.15 -25.29 -13.40
N TYR A 114 56.19 -25.89 -14.11
CA TYR A 114 56.51 -26.94 -15.08
C TYR A 114 57.23 -26.40 -16.31
N CYS A 115 56.93 -25.17 -16.76
CA CYS A 115 57.71 -24.50 -17.81
C CYS A 115 59.17 -24.27 -17.38
N GLU A 116 59.39 -23.86 -16.13
CA GLU A 116 60.74 -23.70 -15.57
C GLU A 116 61.47 -25.03 -15.40
N LYS A 117 60.78 -26.10 -14.99
CA LYS A 117 61.37 -27.44 -14.91
C LYS A 117 61.78 -28.01 -16.26
N LEU A 118 61.02 -27.73 -17.33
CA LEU A 118 61.41 -28.08 -18.69
C LEU A 118 62.65 -27.32 -19.15
N ARG A 119 62.86 -26.08 -18.67
CA ARG A 119 64.09 -25.31 -18.90
C ARG A 119 65.30 -25.91 -18.19
N GLU A 120 65.15 -26.35 -16.95
CA GLU A 120 66.27 -26.87 -16.12
C GLU A 120 66.69 -28.30 -16.49
N LEU A 121 65.71 -29.19 -16.72
CA LEU A 121 65.94 -30.63 -16.87
C LEU A 121 65.86 -31.10 -18.33
N GLY A 122 65.48 -30.22 -19.26
CA GLY A 122 65.23 -30.56 -20.66
C GLY A 122 63.90 -31.30 -20.89
N PRO A 123 63.65 -31.79 -22.12
CA PRO A 123 62.40 -32.44 -22.49
C PRO A 123 62.14 -33.70 -21.68
N SER A 124 61.04 -33.71 -20.91
CA SER A 124 60.58 -34.87 -20.15
C SER A 124 59.10 -35.12 -20.40
N ALA A 125 58.77 -36.33 -20.85
CA ALA A 125 57.39 -36.72 -21.17
C ALA A 125 56.46 -36.65 -19.94
N SER A 126 56.96 -36.93 -18.74
CA SER A 126 56.18 -36.84 -17.50
C SER A 126 55.91 -35.39 -17.08
N THR A 127 56.89 -34.51 -17.28
CA THR A 127 56.77 -33.06 -17.01
C THR A 127 55.84 -32.39 -18.00
N GLU A 128 55.92 -32.76 -19.29
CA GLU A 128 55.01 -32.27 -20.32
C GLU A 128 53.56 -32.75 -20.11
N ALA A 129 53.37 -34.00 -19.69
CA ALA A 129 52.04 -34.52 -19.35
C ALA A 129 51.42 -33.76 -18.16
N SER A 130 52.23 -33.40 -17.16
CA SER A 130 51.78 -32.64 -15.98
C SER A 130 51.46 -31.19 -16.33
N LEU A 131 52.28 -30.54 -17.16
CA LEU A 131 52.01 -29.21 -17.70
C LEU A 131 50.72 -29.19 -18.53
N ARG A 132 50.51 -30.20 -19.38
CA ARG A 132 49.27 -30.36 -20.16
C ARG A 132 48.06 -30.47 -19.26
N ALA A 133 48.12 -31.28 -18.19
CA ALA A 133 47.02 -31.43 -17.24
C ALA A 133 46.68 -30.13 -16.50
N CYS A 134 47.70 -29.34 -16.11
CA CYS A 134 47.50 -28.02 -15.52
C CYS A 134 46.86 -27.05 -16.51
N GLN A 135 47.39 -26.99 -17.74
CA GLN A 135 46.90 -26.11 -18.80
C GLN A 135 45.44 -26.44 -19.19
N GLU A 136 45.09 -27.70 -19.39
CA GLU A 136 43.73 -28.10 -19.78
C GLU A 136 42.70 -27.73 -18.71
N ARG A 137 43.03 -27.92 -17.43
CA ARG A 137 42.15 -27.53 -16.31
C ARG A 137 42.01 -26.02 -16.21
N LEU A 138 43.11 -25.29 -16.38
CA LEU A 138 43.11 -23.83 -16.37
C LEU A 138 42.28 -23.26 -17.53
N HIS A 139 42.48 -23.77 -18.74
CA HIS A 139 41.72 -23.34 -19.91
C HIS A 139 40.23 -23.70 -19.81
N THR A 140 39.90 -24.88 -19.28
CA THR A 140 38.49 -25.26 -19.03
C THR A 140 37.81 -24.30 -18.06
N LEU A 141 38.52 -23.87 -17.00
CA LEU A 141 38.01 -22.86 -16.07
C LEU A 141 37.88 -21.49 -16.73
N MET A 142 38.90 -21.05 -17.48
CA MET A 142 38.99 -19.68 -17.97
C MET A 142 38.33 -19.42 -19.33
N SER A 143 37.98 -20.45 -20.09
CA SER A 143 37.22 -20.34 -21.35
C SER A 143 35.78 -19.86 -21.13
N SER A 144 35.23 -20.02 -19.92
CA SER A 144 33.91 -19.51 -19.54
C SER A 144 33.95 -18.03 -19.17
N THR A 145 33.18 -17.20 -19.89
CA THR A 145 32.98 -15.77 -19.57
C THR A 145 32.47 -15.57 -18.15
N LYS A 146 31.68 -16.51 -17.62
CA LYS A 146 31.14 -16.46 -16.26
C LYS A 146 32.26 -16.57 -15.22
N ASN A 147 33.16 -17.53 -15.40
CA ASN A 147 34.29 -17.72 -14.48
C ASN A 147 35.26 -16.54 -14.54
N ARG A 148 35.52 -16.01 -15.75
CA ARG A 148 36.30 -14.79 -15.93
C ARG A 148 35.69 -13.58 -15.21
N ALA A 149 34.37 -13.43 -15.24
CA ALA A 149 33.67 -12.37 -14.50
C ALA A 149 33.74 -12.56 -12.97
N LEU A 150 33.61 -13.79 -12.46
CA LEU A 150 33.77 -14.09 -11.03
C LEU A 150 35.19 -13.80 -10.52
N VAL A 151 36.20 -14.15 -11.32
CA VAL A 151 37.61 -13.82 -11.06
C VAL A 151 37.83 -12.29 -11.10
N HIS A 152 37.16 -11.57 -12.01
CA HIS A 152 37.19 -10.10 -12.06
C HIS A 152 36.58 -9.46 -10.79
N ILE A 153 35.48 -10.00 -10.28
CA ILE A 153 34.86 -9.54 -9.02
C ILE A 153 35.80 -9.76 -7.83
N ALA A 154 36.45 -10.94 -7.76
CA ALA A 154 37.46 -11.22 -6.72
C ALA A 154 38.63 -10.21 -6.75
N ARG A 155 39.08 -9.84 -7.96
CA ARG A 155 40.13 -8.83 -8.15
C ARG A 155 39.73 -7.44 -7.65
N LEU A 156 38.51 -6.99 -7.96
CA LEU A 156 38.02 -5.67 -7.54
C LEU A 156 37.84 -5.59 -6.02
N GLU A 157 37.45 -6.69 -5.40
CA GLU A 157 37.28 -6.78 -3.95
C GLU A 157 38.62 -6.63 -3.21
N GLU A 158 39.71 -7.25 -3.71
CA GLU A 158 41.06 -7.02 -3.18
C GLU A 158 41.51 -5.54 -3.33
N GLN A 159 41.10 -4.85 -4.40
CA GLN A 159 41.43 -3.44 -4.63
C GLN A 159 40.66 -2.49 -3.69
N GLY A 160 39.49 -2.88 -3.18
CA GLY A 160 38.72 -2.10 -2.19
C GLY A 160 39.36 -2.08 -0.79
N CYS A 161 40.24 -3.04 -0.49
CA CYS A 161 40.86 -3.23 0.82
C CYS A 161 42.23 -2.52 0.98
N CYS A 162 42.55 -1.54 0.12
CA CYS A 162 43.87 -0.90 0.02
C CYS A 162 44.32 -0.06 1.24
N CYS A 163 43.60 -0.05 2.36
CA CYS A 163 44.07 0.65 3.57
C CYS A 163 45.07 -0.16 4.41
N TRP A 164 45.21 -1.47 4.22
CA TRP A 164 46.25 -2.27 4.91
C TRP A 164 46.80 -3.35 3.95
N ASN A 165 48.08 -3.21 3.55
CA ASN A 165 48.94 -4.25 2.93
C ASN A 165 49.01 -4.26 1.39
N ALA A 166 49.71 -3.27 0.81
CA ALA A 166 49.88 -3.08 -0.63
C ALA A 166 50.85 -4.05 -1.36
N SER A 167 51.14 -5.25 -0.86
CA SER A 167 52.16 -6.12 -1.49
C SER A 167 51.89 -7.62 -1.54
N THR A 168 50.72 -8.10 -1.10
CA THR A 168 50.39 -9.55 -1.10
C THR A 168 48.95 -9.84 -1.53
N GLY A 169 48.49 -9.26 -2.64
CA GLY A 169 47.18 -9.57 -3.23
C GLY A 169 47.24 -10.80 -4.15
N SER A 170 46.23 -11.66 -4.13
CA SER A 170 46.16 -12.88 -4.97
C SER A 170 46.22 -12.54 -6.47
N TRP A 171 45.74 -11.36 -6.88
CA TRP A 171 45.87 -10.90 -8.27
C TRP A 171 47.32 -10.60 -8.71
N SER A 172 48.15 -10.05 -7.82
CA SER A 172 49.58 -9.81 -8.14
C SER A 172 50.32 -11.12 -8.45
N ASN A 173 49.91 -12.22 -7.81
CA ASN A 173 50.41 -13.55 -8.10
C ASN A 173 49.95 -14.07 -9.47
N VAL A 174 48.76 -13.69 -9.94
CA VAL A 174 48.30 -13.98 -11.32
C VAL A 174 49.23 -13.29 -12.31
N GLU A 175 49.44 -11.98 -12.17
CA GLU A 175 50.29 -11.19 -13.08
C GLU A 175 51.73 -11.70 -13.11
N GLN A 176 52.34 -11.97 -11.95
CA GLN A 176 53.69 -12.54 -11.89
C GLN A 176 53.78 -13.94 -12.51
N SER A 177 52.76 -14.79 -12.30
CA SER A 177 52.75 -16.14 -12.87
C SER A 177 52.53 -16.12 -14.38
N MET A 178 51.72 -15.18 -14.90
CA MET A 178 51.56 -14.98 -16.34
C MET A 178 52.89 -14.61 -17.00
N VAL A 179 53.67 -13.70 -16.40
CA VAL A 179 55.01 -13.32 -16.91
C VAL A 179 55.93 -14.54 -16.94
N LYS A 180 55.99 -15.33 -15.86
CA LYS A 180 56.82 -16.55 -15.80
C LYS A 180 56.41 -17.63 -16.80
N VAL A 181 55.10 -17.83 -17.03
CA VAL A 181 54.63 -18.75 -18.08
C VAL A 181 55.06 -18.24 -19.46
N THR A 182 54.92 -16.93 -19.70
CA THR A 182 55.29 -16.29 -20.98
C THR A 182 56.79 -16.44 -21.27
N GLU A 183 57.65 -16.15 -20.30
CA GLU A 183 59.10 -16.37 -20.42
C GLU A 183 59.45 -17.86 -20.60
N GLY A 184 58.63 -18.75 -20.04
CA GLY A 184 58.77 -20.20 -20.11
C GLY A 184 58.36 -20.83 -21.44
N LEU A 185 57.58 -20.12 -22.29
CA LEU A 185 57.01 -20.67 -23.53
C LEU A 185 58.07 -21.22 -24.50
N GLY A 186 59.23 -20.55 -24.59
CA GLY A 186 60.33 -20.97 -25.46
C GLY A 186 60.94 -22.32 -25.07
N ASN A 187 60.77 -22.76 -23.82
CA ASN A 187 61.35 -24.00 -23.29
C ASN A 187 60.44 -25.21 -23.45
N VAL A 188 59.17 -25.00 -23.82
CA VAL A 188 58.22 -26.09 -24.08
C VAL A 188 58.54 -26.67 -25.46
N PRO A 189 58.89 -27.95 -25.63
CA PRO A 189 59.25 -28.49 -26.95
C PRO A 189 58.05 -28.67 -27.89
N ASN A 190 56.85 -28.89 -27.33
CA ASN A 190 55.62 -29.19 -28.08
C ASN A 190 54.91 -27.91 -28.55
N GLN A 191 54.88 -27.71 -29.87
CA GLN A 191 54.27 -26.53 -30.50
C GLN A 191 52.77 -26.39 -30.20
N THR A 192 52.00 -27.48 -30.23
CA THR A 192 50.56 -27.46 -29.92
C THR A 192 50.31 -27.04 -28.47
N MET A 193 51.19 -27.48 -27.56
CA MET A 193 51.08 -27.13 -26.15
C MET A 193 51.44 -25.66 -25.89
N ARG A 194 52.42 -25.10 -26.62
CA ARG A 194 52.72 -23.66 -26.60
C ARG A 194 51.52 -22.83 -27.02
N THR A 195 50.89 -23.15 -28.15
CA THR A 195 49.73 -22.41 -28.66
C THR A 195 48.56 -22.44 -27.66
N LYS A 196 48.31 -23.60 -27.03
CA LYS A 196 47.27 -23.70 -26.00
C LYS A 196 47.58 -22.87 -24.75
N LEU A 197 48.85 -22.76 -24.34
CA LEU A 197 49.25 -21.86 -23.24
C LEU A 197 49.08 -20.39 -23.63
N GLU A 198 49.44 -20.00 -24.86
CA GLU A 198 49.25 -18.64 -25.37
C GLU A 198 47.76 -18.26 -25.42
N GLU A 199 46.88 -19.14 -25.90
CA GLU A 199 45.42 -18.95 -25.86
C GLU A 199 44.92 -18.77 -24.43
N THR A 200 45.42 -19.61 -23.50
CA THR A 200 45.05 -19.50 -22.08
C THR A 200 45.51 -18.17 -21.48
N LEU A 201 46.68 -17.64 -21.87
CA LEU A 201 47.16 -16.32 -21.43
C LEU A 201 46.31 -15.17 -22.00
N CYS A 202 45.85 -15.28 -23.25
CA CYS A 202 44.90 -14.33 -23.85
C CYS A 202 43.58 -14.27 -23.08
N ASP A 203 43.07 -15.40 -22.58
CA ASP A 203 41.86 -15.42 -21.74
C ASP A 203 42.03 -14.57 -20.48
N PHE A 204 43.22 -14.53 -19.87
CA PHE A 204 43.50 -13.68 -18.70
C PHE A 204 43.58 -12.19 -19.05
N LEU A 205 44.18 -11.84 -20.19
CA LEU A 205 44.21 -10.46 -20.67
C LEU A 205 42.79 -9.90 -20.92
N SER A 206 41.85 -10.78 -21.30
CA SER A 206 40.44 -10.39 -21.47
C SER A 206 39.76 -9.98 -20.15
N ILE A 207 40.17 -10.54 -19.01
CA ILE A 207 39.60 -10.23 -17.67
C ILE A 207 39.90 -8.78 -17.27
N THR A 208 41.07 -8.29 -17.64
CA THR A 208 41.47 -6.88 -17.45
C THR A 208 40.67 -5.91 -18.32
N GLN A 209 40.14 -6.38 -19.46
CA GLN A 209 39.42 -5.56 -20.45
C GLN A 209 37.89 -5.59 -20.28
N MET A 210 37.32 -6.42 -19.38
CA MET A 210 35.86 -6.59 -19.25
C MET A 210 35.07 -5.33 -18.89
N LEU A 211 35.71 -4.27 -18.38
CA LEU A 211 35.07 -2.98 -18.11
C LEU A 211 34.88 -2.10 -19.36
N SER A 212 35.40 -2.52 -20.52
CA SER A 212 35.34 -1.74 -21.77
C SER A 212 34.27 -2.21 -22.76
N VAL A 213 33.52 -3.25 -22.44
CA VAL A 213 32.37 -3.69 -23.24
C VAL A 213 31.12 -3.00 -22.66
N PRO A 214 30.47 -2.08 -23.39
CA PRO A 214 29.14 -1.64 -23.00
C PRO A 214 28.25 -2.88 -22.97
N CYS A 215 27.63 -3.15 -21.82
CA CYS A 215 26.60 -4.17 -21.71
C CYS A 215 25.54 -3.84 -22.77
N ASP A 216 25.39 -4.70 -23.79
CA ASP A 216 24.20 -4.65 -24.64
C ASP A 216 23.00 -4.70 -23.69
N PRO A 217 22.01 -3.79 -23.82
CA PRO A 217 20.93 -3.70 -22.85
C PRO A 217 20.24 -5.05 -22.78
N GLN A 218 20.44 -5.76 -21.65
CA GLN A 218 19.64 -6.92 -21.30
C GLN A 218 18.19 -6.54 -21.52
N SER A 219 17.45 -7.37 -22.24
CA SER A 219 16.01 -7.22 -22.44
C SER A 219 15.33 -7.35 -21.08
N HIS A 220 15.34 -6.28 -20.28
CA HIS A 220 14.58 -6.17 -19.06
C HIS A 220 13.11 -6.19 -19.46
N ALA A 221 12.47 -7.35 -19.33
CA ALA A 221 11.06 -7.53 -19.62
C ALA A 221 10.14 -6.93 -18.54
N SER A 222 10.69 -6.27 -17.51
CA SER A 222 9.93 -5.67 -16.41
C SER A 222 10.62 -4.42 -15.86
N PHE A 223 9.82 -3.40 -15.56
CA PHE A 223 10.26 -2.12 -14.98
C PHE A 223 9.64 -1.92 -13.58
N PRO A 224 10.12 -2.62 -12.54
CA PRO A 224 9.48 -2.66 -11.23
C PRO A 224 9.38 -1.29 -10.56
N SER A 225 10.27 -0.35 -10.87
CA SER A 225 10.21 1.01 -10.33
C SER A 225 8.98 1.78 -10.80
N VAL A 226 8.59 1.63 -12.07
CA VAL A 226 7.34 2.23 -12.59
C VAL A 226 6.14 1.57 -11.91
N HIS A 227 6.16 0.24 -11.82
CA HIS A 227 5.07 -0.52 -11.21
C HIS A 227 4.85 -0.13 -9.75
N ALA A 228 5.90 -0.17 -8.93
CA ALA A 228 5.86 0.15 -7.51
C ALA A 228 5.44 1.61 -7.27
N PHE A 229 5.90 2.54 -8.12
CA PHE A 229 5.54 3.94 -8.00
C PHE A 229 4.05 4.18 -8.30
N ILE A 230 3.50 3.56 -9.34
CA ILE A 230 2.06 3.62 -9.63
C ILE A 230 1.23 2.95 -8.51
N MET A 231 1.71 1.82 -7.95
CA MET A 231 1.08 1.16 -6.81
C MET A 231 1.02 2.07 -5.57
N LEU A 232 2.12 2.75 -5.26
CA LEU A 232 2.19 3.69 -4.15
C LEU A 232 1.24 4.87 -4.36
N GLU A 233 1.26 5.47 -5.55
CA GLU A 233 0.43 6.62 -5.88
C GLU A 233 -1.07 6.29 -5.85
N GLY A 234 -1.46 5.13 -6.41
CA GLY A 234 -2.85 4.68 -6.42
C GLY A 234 -3.40 4.34 -5.02
N THR A 235 -2.53 3.90 -4.11
CA THR A 235 -2.91 3.56 -2.72
C THR A 235 -2.95 4.80 -1.82
N MET A 236 -1.94 5.66 -1.90
CA MET A 236 -1.71 6.70 -0.89
C MET A 236 -2.08 8.11 -1.35
N ASN A 237 -2.15 8.37 -2.66
CA ASN A 237 -2.10 9.74 -3.18
C ASN A 237 -3.13 10.00 -4.29
N LEU A 238 -4.33 9.44 -4.16
CA LEU A 238 -5.40 9.67 -5.14
C LEU A 238 -5.74 11.16 -5.31
N THR A 239 -5.72 11.93 -4.22
CA THR A 239 -6.01 13.38 -4.19
C THR A 239 -4.86 14.25 -4.66
N GLY A 240 -3.65 13.69 -4.81
CA GLY A 240 -2.46 14.41 -5.25
C GLY A 240 -2.60 15.00 -6.65
N GLU A 241 -1.94 16.13 -6.89
CA GLU A 241 -1.95 16.77 -8.20
C GLU A 241 -1.32 15.86 -9.27
N THR A 242 -1.88 15.90 -10.49
CA THR A 242 -1.40 15.05 -11.59
C THR A 242 0.00 15.46 -12.08
N GLN A 243 0.43 16.71 -11.87
CA GLN A 243 1.70 17.21 -12.42
C GLN A 243 2.95 16.60 -11.74
N PRO A 244 3.06 16.57 -10.40
CA PRO A 244 4.17 15.87 -9.73
C PRO A 244 4.31 14.40 -10.15
N LEU A 245 3.17 13.69 -10.27
CA LEU A 245 3.13 12.30 -10.74
C LEU A 245 3.75 12.15 -12.14
N VAL A 246 3.39 13.05 -13.08
CA VAL A 246 3.94 13.06 -14.44
C VAL A 246 5.44 13.32 -14.44
N GLU A 247 5.92 14.27 -13.63
CA GLU A 247 7.35 14.61 -13.53
C GLU A 247 8.19 13.47 -12.98
N GLN A 248 7.72 12.82 -11.91
CA GLN A 248 8.38 11.67 -11.31
C GLN A 248 8.40 10.45 -12.25
N LEU A 249 7.29 10.21 -12.94
CA LEU A 249 7.20 9.18 -13.99
C LEU A 249 8.20 9.43 -15.13
N MET A 250 8.31 10.67 -15.59
CA MET A 250 9.28 11.05 -16.63
C MET A 250 10.72 10.93 -16.14
N MET A 251 10.98 11.25 -14.87
CA MET A 251 12.30 11.05 -14.26
C MET A 251 12.69 9.56 -14.27
N ILE A 252 11.80 8.67 -13.82
CA ILE A 252 12.04 7.22 -13.83
C ILE A 252 12.29 6.74 -15.27
N LYS A 253 11.44 7.14 -16.22
CA LYS A 253 11.58 6.79 -17.64
C LYS A 253 12.94 7.20 -18.21
N ARG A 254 13.40 8.41 -17.91
CA ARG A 254 14.70 8.94 -18.39
C ARG A 254 15.89 8.24 -17.75
N MET A 255 15.85 8.07 -16.43
CA MET A 255 16.91 7.40 -15.65
C MET A 255 17.14 5.96 -16.10
N GLN A 256 16.05 5.22 -16.35
CA GLN A 256 16.10 3.82 -16.76
C GLN A 256 16.06 3.61 -18.28
N ARG A 257 16.00 4.70 -19.07
CA ARG A 257 15.92 4.68 -20.53
C ARG A 257 14.83 3.74 -21.07
N ILE A 258 13.64 3.81 -20.47
CA ILE A 258 12.53 2.90 -20.75
C ILE A 258 11.88 3.23 -22.11
N PRO A 259 11.73 2.26 -23.03
CA PRO A 259 10.97 2.44 -24.26
C PRO A 259 9.51 2.84 -23.98
N ALA A 260 8.97 3.78 -24.76
CA ALA A 260 7.64 4.35 -24.49
C ALA A 260 6.49 3.32 -24.41
N PRO A 261 6.40 2.31 -25.31
CA PRO A 261 5.35 1.31 -25.21
C PRO A 261 5.45 0.45 -23.95
N LEU A 262 6.67 0.07 -23.53
CA LEU A 262 6.89 -0.73 -22.32
C LEU A 262 6.64 0.07 -21.04
N PHE A 263 6.96 1.36 -21.08
CA PHE A 263 6.66 2.30 -20.00
C PHE A 263 5.14 2.40 -19.74
N VAL A 264 4.35 2.61 -20.80
CA VAL A 264 2.88 2.68 -20.70
C VAL A 264 2.29 1.32 -20.31
N LEU A 265 2.83 0.22 -20.84
CA LEU A 265 2.43 -1.13 -20.45
C LEU A 265 2.60 -1.37 -18.94
N GLU A 266 3.73 -0.97 -18.35
CA GLU A 266 3.98 -1.18 -16.93
C GLU A 266 3.06 -0.33 -16.03
N ILE A 267 2.71 0.88 -16.47
CA ILE A 267 1.68 1.70 -15.81
C ILE A 267 0.34 0.95 -15.79
N TRP A 268 -0.10 0.41 -16.95
CA TRP A 268 -1.35 -0.32 -17.02
C TRP A 268 -1.34 -1.60 -16.19
N LYS A 269 -0.24 -2.35 -16.20
CA LYS A 269 -0.10 -3.54 -15.35
C LYS A 269 -0.31 -3.19 -13.87
N ALA A 270 0.30 -2.11 -13.38
CA ALA A 270 0.12 -1.67 -12.01
C ALA A 270 -1.33 -1.26 -11.71
N CYS A 271 -1.98 -0.53 -12.61
CA CYS A 271 -3.39 -0.14 -12.45
C CYS A 271 -4.32 -1.36 -12.32
N PHE A 272 -4.19 -2.33 -13.24
CA PHE A 272 -4.99 -3.56 -13.20
C PHE A 272 -4.67 -4.45 -11.99
N THR A 273 -3.40 -4.46 -11.54
CA THR A 273 -3.01 -5.17 -10.32
C THR A 273 -3.66 -4.53 -9.10
N GLY A 274 -3.60 -3.20 -8.97
CA GLY A 274 -4.26 -2.45 -7.89
C GLY A 274 -5.77 -2.65 -7.86
N LEU A 275 -6.45 -2.68 -9.02
CA LEU A 275 -7.87 -3.02 -9.11
C LEU A 275 -8.18 -4.40 -8.51
N ILE A 276 -7.38 -5.41 -8.86
CA ILE A 276 -7.59 -6.80 -8.41
C ILE A 276 -7.32 -6.95 -6.91
N GLU A 277 -6.26 -6.31 -6.42
CA GLU A 277 -5.76 -6.50 -5.04
C GLU A 277 -6.39 -5.53 -4.02
N SER A 278 -7.14 -4.54 -4.49
CA SER A 278 -7.81 -3.56 -3.62
C SER A 278 -8.79 -4.21 -2.63
N PRO A 279 -8.72 -3.86 -1.32
CA PRO A 279 -9.71 -4.27 -0.33
C PRO A 279 -11.12 -3.85 -0.71
N GLU A 280 -12.11 -4.64 -0.32
CA GLU A 280 -13.53 -4.30 -0.48
C GLU A 280 -13.87 -3.02 0.32
N GLY A 281 -14.82 -2.21 -0.18
CA GLY A 281 -15.26 -0.98 0.48
C GLY A 281 -14.97 0.29 -0.32
N THR A 282 -14.31 1.27 0.31
CA THR A 282 -13.94 2.56 -0.30
C THR A 282 -12.66 2.46 -1.15
N GLU A 283 -11.73 1.59 -0.76
CA GLU A 283 -10.44 1.41 -1.46
C GLU A 283 -10.60 0.87 -2.88
N GLU A 284 -11.52 -0.07 -3.11
CA GLU A 284 -11.85 -0.55 -4.45
C GLU A 284 -12.40 0.56 -5.38
N LEU A 285 -13.15 1.52 -4.83
CA LEU A 285 -13.65 2.68 -5.59
C LEU A 285 -12.52 3.66 -5.91
N LYS A 286 -11.60 3.89 -4.95
CA LYS A 286 -10.41 4.72 -5.16
C LYS A 286 -9.55 4.17 -6.30
N TRP A 287 -9.26 2.87 -6.31
CA TRP A 287 -8.51 2.21 -7.38
C TRP A 287 -9.20 2.25 -8.74
N THR A 288 -10.53 2.16 -8.74
CA THR A 288 -11.36 2.28 -9.95
C THR A 288 -11.31 3.70 -10.50
N ALA A 289 -11.45 4.72 -9.65
CA ALA A 289 -11.29 6.11 -10.08
C ALA A 289 -9.85 6.41 -10.54
N PHE A 290 -8.84 5.89 -9.84
CA PHE A 290 -7.44 6.04 -10.21
C PHE A 290 -7.15 5.50 -11.62
N THR A 291 -7.57 4.26 -11.89
CA THR A 291 -7.30 3.56 -13.14
C THR A 291 -8.05 4.16 -14.33
N PHE A 292 -9.33 4.47 -14.16
CA PHE A 292 -10.20 4.86 -15.28
C PHE A 292 -10.37 6.38 -15.45
N LEU A 293 -10.02 7.20 -14.45
CA LEU A 293 -10.09 8.66 -14.54
C LEU A 293 -8.70 9.31 -14.42
N LYS A 294 -7.93 9.02 -13.35
CA LYS A 294 -6.67 9.74 -13.09
C LYS A 294 -5.58 9.38 -14.10
N ILE A 295 -5.31 8.09 -14.33
CA ILE A 295 -4.22 7.64 -15.21
C ILE A 295 -4.40 8.04 -16.68
N PRO A 296 -5.60 7.96 -17.29
CA PRO A 296 -5.81 8.50 -18.63
C PRO A 296 -5.44 10.00 -18.74
N GLN A 297 -5.75 10.79 -17.71
CA GLN A 297 -5.34 12.21 -17.65
C GLN A 297 -3.81 12.37 -17.48
N VAL A 298 -3.16 11.50 -16.71
CA VAL A 298 -1.69 11.43 -16.60
C VAL A 298 -1.06 11.18 -17.97
N LEU A 299 -1.55 10.18 -18.71
CA LEU A 299 -1.07 9.86 -20.06
C LEU A 299 -1.30 11.00 -21.05
N LEU A 300 -2.44 11.70 -20.95
CA LEU A 300 -2.71 12.89 -21.76
C LEU A 300 -1.70 14.02 -21.50
N ARG A 301 -1.23 14.18 -20.26
CA ARG A 301 -0.15 15.14 -19.94
C ARG A 301 1.21 14.64 -20.42
N LEU A 302 1.51 13.35 -20.28
CA LEU A 302 2.73 12.75 -20.81
C LEU A 302 2.84 12.90 -22.33
N LYS A 303 1.72 12.85 -23.07
CA LYS A 303 1.68 13.13 -24.52
C LYS A 303 2.27 14.49 -24.90
N LYS A 304 2.23 15.49 -24.00
CA LYS A 304 2.74 16.84 -24.26
C LYS A 304 4.26 16.97 -24.10
N TYR A 305 4.93 15.97 -23.54
CA TYR A 305 6.38 16.02 -23.38
C TYR A 305 7.07 15.65 -24.71
N PRO A 306 8.07 16.44 -25.16
CA PRO A 306 8.81 16.11 -26.37
C PRO A 306 9.61 14.82 -26.16
N TYR A 307 9.21 13.76 -26.86
CA TYR A 307 10.01 12.54 -27.01
C TYR A 307 11.10 12.85 -28.03
N GLY A 308 12.37 12.68 -27.64
CA GLY A 308 13.52 13.27 -28.35
C GLY A 308 13.55 13.01 -29.87
N ASP A 309 13.80 14.08 -30.62
CA ASP A 309 14.29 14.24 -32.01
C ASP A 309 13.85 13.30 -33.16
N LYS A 310 13.00 12.32 -32.91
CA LYS A 310 12.42 11.45 -33.94
C LYS A 310 10.92 11.44 -33.69
N GLY A 311 10.14 11.94 -34.67
CA GLY A 311 8.68 12.10 -34.61
C GLY A 311 7.88 10.81 -34.39
N GLN A 312 8.13 10.10 -33.29
CA GLN A 312 7.33 8.99 -32.78
C GLN A 312 6.03 9.56 -32.24
N ASP A 313 4.93 9.06 -32.77
CA ASP A 313 3.60 9.40 -32.31
C ASP A 313 3.31 8.64 -31.01
N PHE A 314 3.15 9.37 -29.91
CA PHE A 314 2.79 8.81 -28.62
C PHE A 314 1.48 8.02 -28.66
N MET A 315 0.55 8.36 -29.57
CA MET A 315 -0.67 7.58 -29.79
C MET A 315 -0.34 6.16 -30.26
N GLU A 316 0.66 6.01 -31.13
CA GLU A 316 1.09 4.70 -31.60
C GLU A 316 1.83 3.93 -30.50
N ASP A 317 2.62 4.60 -29.67
CA ASP A 317 3.23 3.96 -28.48
C ASP A 317 2.16 3.41 -27.52
N VAL A 318 1.08 4.17 -27.29
CA VAL A 318 -0.06 3.73 -26.46
C VAL A 318 -0.80 2.55 -27.11
N ASN A 319 -1.01 2.58 -28.43
CA ASN A 319 -1.59 1.46 -29.18
C ASN A 319 -0.76 0.18 -29.03
N ILE A 320 0.56 0.27 -29.23
CA ILE A 320 1.48 -0.86 -29.05
C ILE A 320 1.45 -1.37 -27.61
N ALA A 321 1.41 -0.48 -26.62
CA ALA A 321 1.28 -0.86 -25.21
C ALA A 321 0.01 -1.67 -24.92
N PHE A 322 -1.14 -1.27 -25.50
CA PHE A 322 -2.38 -2.05 -25.39
C PHE A 322 -2.29 -3.40 -26.10
N GLN A 323 -1.61 -3.49 -27.24
CA GLN A 323 -1.36 -4.77 -27.90
C GLN A 323 -0.50 -5.72 -27.04
N TYR A 324 0.43 -5.19 -26.26
CA TYR A 324 1.16 -5.99 -25.26
C TYR A 324 0.28 -6.36 -24.07
N LEU A 325 -0.54 -5.44 -23.58
CA LEU A 325 -1.45 -5.70 -22.46
C LEU A 325 -2.47 -6.80 -22.79
N LEU A 326 -2.97 -6.85 -24.03
CA LEU A 326 -3.86 -7.92 -24.51
C LEU A 326 -3.26 -9.32 -24.37
N LYS A 327 -1.92 -9.45 -24.45
CA LYS A 327 -1.24 -10.74 -24.25
C LYS A 327 -1.24 -11.20 -22.79
N LEU A 328 -1.62 -10.33 -21.85
CA LEU A 328 -1.71 -10.61 -20.41
C LEU A 328 -3.14 -11.02 -20.02
N THR A 329 -3.75 -11.93 -20.79
CA THR A 329 -5.15 -12.39 -20.63
C THR A 329 -5.52 -12.76 -19.19
N PRO A 330 -4.69 -13.50 -18.41
CA PRO A 330 -5.04 -13.85 -17.02
C PRO A 330 -5.19 -12.63 -16.09
N LEU A 331 -4.45 -11.54 -16.34
CA LEU A 331 -4.58 -10.29 -15.57
C LEU A 331 -5.91 -9.62 -15.90
N LEU A 332 -6.22 -9.51 -17.19
CA LEU A 332 -7.45 -8.88 -17.67
C LEU A 332 -8.69 -9.67 -17.22
N ASP A 333 -8.65 -11.01 -17.29
CA ASP A 333 -9.76 -11.87 -16.87
C ASP A 333 -10.02 -11.76 -15.36
N LYS A 334 -8.98 -11.64 -14.54
CA LYS A 334 -9.15 -11.39 -13.09
C LYS A 334 -9.75 -10.02 -12.81
N ALA A 335 -9.35 -8.99 -13.54
CA ALA A 335 -9.93 -7.66 -13.39
C ALA A 335 -11.39 -7.62 -13.85
N ASP A 336 -11.72 -8.27 -14.96
CA ASP A 336 -13.10 -8.41 -15.45
C ASP A 336 -13.97 -9.16 -14.43
N GLN A 337 -13.42 -10.20 -13.78
CA GLN A 337 -14.11 -10.91 -12.69
C GLN A 337 -14.33 -10.01 -11.46
N ARG A 338 -13.32 -9.22 -11.07
CA ARG A 338 -13.37 -8.33 -9.90
C ARG A 338 -14.30 -7.13 -10.06
N CYS A 339 -14.46 -6.63 -11.29
CA CYS A 339 -15.32 -5.49 -11.59
C CYS A 339 -16.66 -5.89 -12.21
N ASN A 340 -16.83 -7.17 -12.53
CA ASN A 340 -17.97 -7.74 -13.25
C ASN A 340 -18.32 -6.98 -14.55
N CYS A 341 -17.30 -6.58 -15.32
CA CYS A 341 -17.46 -5.86 -16.58
C CYS A 341 -16.27 -6.07 -17.52
N ASP A 342 -16.34 -5.54 -18.74
CA ASP A 342 -15.19 -5.47 -19.65
C ASP A 342 -14.28 -4.30 -19.28
N CYS A 343 -13.33 -4.53 -18.38
CA CYS A 343 -12.46 -3.47 -17.88
C CYS A 343 -11.62 -2.87 -19.01
N LEU A 344 -11.08 -3.71 -19.90
CA LEU A 344 -10.27 -3.21 -21.01
C LEU A 344 -11.11 -2.38 -21.98
N GLY A 345 -12.30 -2.85 -22.36
CA GLY A 345 -13.21 -2.12 -23.25
C GLY A 345 -13.56 -0.72 -22.72
N MET A 346 -13.89 -0.61 -21.43
CA MET A 346 -14.16 0.68 -20.79
C MET A 346 -12.94 1.61 -20.81
N LEU A 347 -11.73 1.07 -20.57
CA LEU A 347 -10.50 1.85 -20.59
C LEU A 347 -10.15 2.35 -22.02
N LEU A 348 -10.32 1.48 -23.02
CA LEU A 348 -10.07 1.83 -24.43
C LEU A 348 -10.99 2.98 -24.88
N GLN A 349 -12.25 2.96 -24.48
CA GLN A 349 -13.21 4.05 -24.77
C GLN A 349 -12.77 5.37 -24.14
N GLU A 350 -12.33 5.37 -22.89
CA GLU A 350 -11.86 6.60 -22.24
C GLU A 350 -10.56 7.13 -22.87
N CYS A 351 -9.62 6.24 -23.22
CA CYS A 351 -8.41 6.63 -23.94
C CYS A 351 -8.72 7.22 -25.33
N ASN A 352 -9.70 6.67 -26.05
CA ASN A 352 -10.17 7.22 -27.32
C ASN A 352 -10.77 8.63 -27.16
N LYS A 353 -11.66 8.82 -26.18
CA LYS A 353 -12.26 10.12 -25.85
C LYS A 353 -11.20 11.20 -25.55
N LEU A 354 -10.07 10.84 -24.95
CA LEU A 354 -8.96 11.75 -24.66
C LEU A 354 -7.96 11.90 -25.82
N GLY A 355 -8.19 11.26 -26.97
CA GLY A 355 -7.27 11.31 -28.11
C GLY A 355 -5.93 10.62 -27.85
N LEU A 356 -5.90 9.63 -26.95
CA LEU A 356 -4.77 8.73 -26.72
C LEU A 356 -4.79 7.52 -27.66
N LEU A 357 -5.93 7.23 -28.27
CA LEU A 357 -6.13 6.20 -29.30
C LEU A 357 -7.03 6.75 -30.41
N SER A 358 -6.79 6.34 -31.65
CA SER A 358 -7.70 6.57 -32.78
C SER A 358 -8.91 5.64 -32.72
N ASP A 359 -9.95 5.95 -33.49
CA ASP A 359 -11.13 5.08 -33.62
C ASP A 359 -10.78 3.72 -34.24
N SER A 360 -9.86 3.71 -35.21
CA SER A 360 -9.37 2.48 -35.85
C SER A 360 -8.64 1.57 -34.85
N ASN A 361 -7.74 2.14 -34.04
CA ASN A 361 -7.00 1.40 -33.02
C ASN A 361 -7.94 0.84 -31.97
N THR A 362 -8.89 1.66 -31.50
CA THR A 362 -9.89 1.28 -30.50
C THR A 362 -10.76 0.12 -30.98
N THR A 363 -11.24 0.19 -32.23
CA THR A 363 -12.06 -0.86 -32.84
C THR A 363 -11.27 -2.16 -32.99
N CYS A 364 -10.02 -2.08 -33.46
CA CYS A 364 -9.13 -3.24 -33.62
C CYS A 364 -8.85 -3.94 -32.28
N LEU A 365 -8.48 -3.17 -31.24
CA LEU A 365 -8.18 -3.71 -29.91
C LEU A 365 -9.44 -4.33 -29.25
N THR A 366 -10.59 -3.69 -29.43
CA THR A 366 -11.88 -4.19 -28.90
C THR A 366 -12.28 -5.50 -29.57
N SER A 367 -12.11 -5.64 -30.89
CA SER A 367 -12.36 -6.89 -31.62
C SER A 367 -11.49 -8.03 -31.07
N LYS A 368 -10.19 -7.78 -30.93
CA LYS A 368 -9.23 -8.76 -30.39
C LYS A 368 -9.60 -9.20 -28.97
N ARG A 369 -9.98 -8.25 -28.10
CA ARG A 369 -10.42 -8.60 -26.73
C ARG A 369 -11.71 -9.42 -26.75
N THR A 370 -12.63 -9.11 -27.65
CA THR A 370 -13.91 -9.82 -27.77
C THR A 370 -13.68 -11.29 -28.15
N GLU A 371 -12.79 -11.55 -29.11
CA GLU A 371 -12.37 -12.90 -29.52
C GLU A 371 -11.73 -13.67 -28.35
N ASP A 372 -10.80 -13.05 -27.62
CA ASP A 372 -10.14 -13.66 -26.45
C ASP A 372 -11.16 -14.02 -25.33
N ARG A 373 -12.21 -13.21 -25.15
CA ARG A 373 -13.24 -13.40 -24.11
C ARG A 373 -14.24 -14.52 -24.42
N GLU A 374 -14.32 -15.02 -25.65
CA GLU A 374 -15.23 -16.13 -25.97
C GLU A 374 -14.92 -17.39 -25.13
N PHE A 375 -13.65 -17.57 -24.77
CA PHE A 375 -13.17 -18.71 -23.99
C PHE A 375 -13.05 -18.40 -22.49
N ALA A 376 -13.36 -17.18 -22.06
CA ALA A 376 -13.22 -16.76 -20.66
C ALA A 376 -14.34 -17.33 -19.77
N PRO A 377 -14.05 -17.73 -18.52
CA PRO A 377 -15.07 -18.19 -17.58
C PRO A 377 -16.08 -17.07 -17.28
N ARG A 378 -17.34 -17.22 -17.73
CA ARG A 378 -18.42 -16.30 -17.38
C ARG A 378 -19.02 -16.65 -16.02
N LEU A 379 -19.10 -15.68 -15.12
CA LEU A 379 -19.85 -15.82 -13.87
C LEU A 379 -21.36 -15.90 -14.17
N LYS A 380 -21.99 -17.01 -13.77
CA LYS A 380 -23.45 -17.18 -13.73
C LYS A 380 -23.95 -16.84 -12.33
N THR A 381 -24.06 -15.56 -11.98
CA THR A 381 -24.99 -15.16 -10.91
C THR A 381 -25.27 -13.67 -10.95
N ALA A 382 -26.54 -13.32 -11.18
CA ALA A 382 -27.05 -11.96 -11.11
C ALA A 382 -27.27 -11.46 -9.66
N GLU A 383 -26.99 -12.30 -8.66
CA GLU A 383 -27.32 -12.03 -7.25
C GLU A 383 -26.35 -11.06 -6.56
N ASN A 384 -25.15 -10.81 -7.14
CA ASN A 384 -24.16 -9.88 -6.59
C ASN A 384 -24.08 -8.54 -7.35
N ALA A 385 -25.02 -8.26 -8.27
CA ALA A 385 -25.00 -7.08 -9.13
C ALA A 385 -25.07 -5.73 -8.36
N ASN A 386 -25.42 -5.75 -7.08
CA ASN A 386 -25.62 -4.55 -6.27
C ASN A 386 -24.37 -4.06 -5.53
N ILE A 387 -23.27 -4.83 -5.47
CA ILE A 387 -22.05 -4.42 -4.76
C ILE A 387 -20.83 -5.02 -5.44
N GLN A 388 -20.12 -4.26 -6.29
CA GLN A 388 -18.69 -4.40 -6.69
C GLN A 388 -18.25 -3.10 -7.41
N PRO A 389 -16.95 -2.76 -7.47
CA PRO A 389 -16.52 -1.52 -8.10
C PRO A 389 -16.77 -1.65 -9.61
N ASN A 390 -17.73 -0.88 -10.13
CA ASN A 390 -18.09 -0.91 -11.55
C ASN A 390 -17.48 0.33 -12.24
N PRO A 391 -16.47 0.17 -13.12
CA PRO A 391 -15.90 1.26 -13.91
C PRO A 391 -16.94 2.09 -14.67
N GLY A 392 -18.04 1.48 -15.13
CA GLY A 392 -19.13 2.20 -15.78
C GLY A 392 -19.83 3.20 -14.85
N LEU A 393 -19.94 2.90 -13.55
CA LEU A 393 -20.50 3.83 -12.58
C LEU A 393 -19.52 4.97 -12.28
N ILE A 394 -18.22 4.69 -12.13
CA ILE A 394 -17.23 5.75 -11.83
C ILE A 394 -17.10 6.74 -12.98
N LEU A 395 -17.14 6.26 -14.23
CA LEU A 395 -17.09 7.11 -15.42
C LEU A 395 -18.33 8.00 -15.56
N ARG A 396 -19.50 7.53 -15.11
CA ARG A 396 -20.74 8.35 -15.03
C ARG A 396 -20.73 9.33 -13.86
N ALA A 397 -19.93 9.07 -12.82
CA ALA A 397 -19.78 9.94 -11.66
C ALA A 397 -19.08 11.26 -12.02
N GLU A 398 -18.06 11.22 -12.87
CA GLU A 398 -17.29 12.41 -13.28
C GLU A 398 -18.16 13.60 -13.77
N PRO A 399 -19.06 13.44 -14.77
CA PRO A 399 -19.93 14.53 -15.21
C PRO A 399 -20.92 14.92 -14.11
N THR A 400 -21.36 13.97 -13.29
CA THR A 400 -22.29 14.20 -12.18
C THR A 400 -21.66 15.11 -11.12
N VAL A 401 -20.40 14.87 -10.73
CA VAL A 401 -19.64 15.76 -9.84
C VAL A 401 -19.58 17.18 -10.40
N THR A 402 -19.32 17.31 -11.70
CA THR A 402 -19.24 18.61 -12.36
C THR A 402 -20.57 19.34 -12.37
N ASN A 403 -21.67 18.61 -12.58
CA ASN A 403 -23.02 19.17 -12.54
C ASN A 403 -23.43 19.58 -11.14
N ILE A 404 -23.13 18.78 -10.11
CA ILE A 404 -23.40 19.12 -8.71
C ILE A 404 -22.61 20.38 -8.32
N LEU A 405 -21.33 20.49 -8.68
CA LEU A 405 -20.55 21.71 -8.43
C LEU A 405 -21.21 22.96 -9.01
N LYS A 406 -21.70 22.88 -10.25
CA LYS A 406 -22.46 23.97 -10.89
C LYS A 406 -23.77 24.25 -10.17
N THR A 407 -24.50 23.21 -9.76
CA THR A 407 -25.75 23.36 -9.01
C THR A 407 -25.50 24.06 -7.70
N VAL A 408 -24.50 23.67 -6.89
CA VAL A 408 -24.22 24.30 -5.59
C VAL A 408 -23.72 25.75 -5.76
N ASP A 409 -23.13 26.09 -6.91
CA ASP A 409 -22.73 27.46 -7.24
C ASP A 409 -23.89 28.40 -7.59
N ALA A 410 -25.06 27.88 -7.94
CA ALA A 410 -26.23 28.71 -8.18
C ALA A 410 -26.68 29.46 -6.91
N ASP A 411 -27.27 30.63 -7.08
CA ASP A 411 -27.81 31.43 -5.96
C ASP A 411 -29.10 30.77 -5.43
N HIS A 412 -28.96 29.96 -4.38
CA HIS A 412 -30.07 29.25 -3.72
C HIS A 412 -30.82 30.09 -2.69
N SER A 413 -30.59 31.41 -2.62
CA SER A 413 -31.32 32.30 -1.70
C SER A 413 -32.85 32.26 -1.88
N LYS A 414 -33.35 31.75 -3.02
CA LYS A 414 -34.78 31.69 -3.35
C LYS A 414 -35.40 30.29 -3.40
N SER A 415 -34.62 29.20 -3.45
CA SER A 415 -35.16 27.82 -3.58
C SER A 415 -34.21 26.72 -3.07
N PRO A 416 -33.97 26.63 -1.76
CA PRO A 416 -33.03 25.67 -1.16
C PRO A 416 -33.48 24.21 -1.21
N GLU A 417 -34.76 23.92 -1.51
CA GLU A 417 -35.32 22.56 -1.56
C GLU A 417 -34.72 21.70 -2.68
N GLY A 418 -34.47 22.28 -3.85
CA GLY A 418 -33.88 21.55 -4.98
C GLY A 418 -32.47 21.06 -4.66
N LEU A 419 -31.68 21.92 -4.01
CA LEU A 419 -30.36 21.57 -3.52
C LEU A 419 -30.42 20.46 -2.45
N LEU A 420 -31.35 20.57 -1.51
CA LEU A 420 -31.55 19.54 -0.49
C LEU A 420 -31.89 18.18 -1.10
N GLY A 421 -32.75 18.14 -2.13
CA GLY A 421 -33.07 16.90 -2.84
C GLY A 421 -31.83 16.25 -3.47
N VAL A 422 -30.98 17.04 -4.14
CA VAL A 422 -29.73 16.54 -4.73
C VAL A 422 -28.80 15.96 -3.65
N LEU A 423 -28.57 16.68 -2.55
CA LEU A 423 -27.71 16.21 -1.47
C LEU A 423 -28.28 14.99 -0.75
N GLY A 424 -29.59 14.95 -0.52
CA GLY A 424 -30.27 13.80 0.08
C GLY A 424 -30.11 12.53 -0.76
N HIS A 425 -30.31 12.62 -2.08
CA HIS A 425 -30.09 11.49 -2.99
C HIS A 425 -28.63 11.02 -3.03
N MET A 426 -27.66 11.92 -2.86
CA MET A 426 -26.24 11.54 -2.78
C MET A 426 -25.91 10.66 -1.58
N LEU A 427 -26.63 10.78 -0.46
CA LEU A 427 -26.40 9.97 0.73
C LEU A 427 -26.92 8.54 0.59
N SER A 428 -27.67 8.23 -0.47
CA SER A 428 -28.23 6.90 -0.67
C SER A 428 -27.18 5.89 -1.19
N GLY A 429 -27.07 4.75 -0.51
CA GLY A 429 -26.17 3.67 -0.89
C GLY A 429 -24.69 4.10 -0.99
N LYS A 430 -23.96 3.57 -1.98
CA LYS A 430 -22.54 3.91 -2.25
C LYS A 430 -22.37 5.17 -3.13
N SER A 431 -23.45 5.95 -3.37
CA SER A 431 -23.42 7.09 -4.30
C SER A 431 -22.43 8.17 -3.86
N LEU A 432 -22.40 8.49 -2.56
CA LEU A 432 -21.45 9.45 -1.99
C LEU A 432 -20.01 9.03 -2.26
N ASP A 433 -19.63 7.80 -1.90
CA ASP A 433 -18.26 7.30 -2.06
C ASP A 433 -17.81 7.30 -3.52
N LEU A 434 -18.71 6.93 -4.43
CA LEU A 434 -18.48 6.93 -5.87
C LEU A 434 -18.21 8.35 -6.39
N LEU A 435 -19.02 9.33 -5.98
CA LEU A 435 -18.85 10.73 -6.37
C LEU A 435 -17.56 11.32 -5.78
N LEU A 436 -17.24 11.01 -4.53
CA LEU A 436 -16.01 11.48 -3.88
C LEU A 436 -14.76 10.86 -4.53
N ALA A 437 -14.78 9.57 -4.87
CA ALA A 437 -13.66 8.91 -5.55
C ALA A 437 -13.41 9.53 -6.94
N ALA A 438 -14.48 9.80 -7.70
CA ALA A 438 -14.38 10.49 -8.98
C ALA A 438 -13.89 11.94 -8.82
N ALA A 439 -14.38 12.67 -7.82
CA ALA A 439 -13.92 14.03 -7.52
C ALA A 439 -12.43 14.05 -7.11
N ALA A 440 -11.98 13.05 -6.34
CA ALA A 440 -10.58 12.89 -5.94
C ALA A 440 -9.69 12.64 -7.15
N ALA A 441 -10.02 11.64 -7.97
CA ALA A 441 -9.24 11.25 -9.16
C ALA A 441 -9.15 12.36 -10.21
N THR A 442 -10.16 13.23 -10.30
CA THR A 442 -10.23 14.34 -11.27
C THR A 442 -9.74 15.68 -10.70
N GLY A 443 -9.22 15.71 -9.46
CA GLY A 443 -8.71 16.93 -8.82
C GLY A 443 -9.79 17.94 -8.44
N LYS A 444 -11.06 17.54 -8.38
CA LYS A 444 -12.22 18.40 -8.04
C LYS A 444 -12.64 18.29 -6.58
N LEU A 445 -12.08 17.37 -5.81
CA LEU A 445 -12.49 17.10 -4.41
C LEU A 445 -12.37 18.34 -3.50
N LYS A 446 -11.28 19.12 -3.59
CA LYS A 446 -11.13 20.36 -2.80
C LYS A 446 -12.24 21.36 -3.09
N SER A 447 -12.53 21.59 -4.36
CA SER A 447 -13.63 22.46 -4.80
C SER A 447 -14.97 21.95 -4.29
N PHE A 448 -15.17 20.63 -4.29
CA PHE A 448 -16.36 19.97 -3.78
C PHE A 448 -16.53 20.18 -2.27
N ALA A 449 -15.48 19.94 -1.48
CA ALA A 449 -15.48 20.16 -0.04
C ALA A 449 -15.75 21.63 0.32
N ARG A 450 -15.12 22.59 -0.39
CA ARG A 450 -15.38 24.03 -0.20
C ARG A 450 -16.85 24.41 -0.39
N LYS A 451 -17.55 23.76 -1.33
CA LYS A 451 -18.99 24.01 -1.50
C LYS A 451 -19.79 23.57 -0.28
N PHE A 452 -19.47 22.43 0.32
CA PHE A 452 -20.11 21.98 1.56
C PHE A 452 -19.78 22.88 2.74
N ILE A 453 -18.54 23.38 2.85
CA ILE A 453 -18.17 24.37 3.87
C ILE A 453 -19.05 25.62 3.74
N LYS A 454 -19.24 26.14 2.52
CA LYS A 454 -20.14 27.28 2.27
C LYS A 454 -21.59 27.00 2.70
N LEU A 455 -22.10 25.78 2.54
CA LEU A 455 -23.43 25.39 3.03
C LEU A 455 -23.51 25.32 4.56
N ASN A 456 -22.40 25.01 5.23
CA ASN A 456 -22.27 25.06 6.69
C ASN A 456 -22.23 26.50 7.23
N GLU A 457 -21.80 27.46 6.42
CA GLU A 457 -21.79 28.89 6.73
C GLU A 457 -23.15 29.58 6.47
N PHE A 458 -23.92 29.09 5.48
CA PHE A 458 -25.19 29.67 5.06
C PHE A 458 -26.20 29.92 6.21
N PRO A 459 -26.32 29.04 7.24
CA PRO A 459 -27.22 29.27 8.37
C PRO A 459 -26.88 30.44 9.30
N LYS A 460 -25.78 31.17 9.07
CA LYS A 460 -25.40 32.36 9.85
C LYS A 460 -26.31 33.57 9.59
N HIS A 461 -26.95 33.65 8.42
CA HIS A 461 -27.82 34.76 8.04
C HIS A 461 -29.30 34.35 8.16
N ILE A 462 -29.95 34.74 9.25
CA ILE A 462 -31.35 34.39 9.55
C ILE A 462 -32.21 35.66 9.46
N SER A 463 -33.22 35.69 8.59
CA SER A 463 -34.27 36.73 8.61
C SER A 463 -35.61 36.18 8.12
N GLY A 464 -36.68 36.42 8.89
CA GLY A 464 -38.07 36.19 8.46
C GLY A 464 -38.45 34.76 8.05
N GLU A 465 -37.92 33.73 8.72
CA GLU A 465 -38.03 32.34 8.25
C GLU A 465 -39.28 31.60 8.76
N GLY A 466 -40.03 30.96 7.85
CA GLY A 466 -41.12 30.03 8.17
C GLY A 466 -40.64 28.60 8.51
N SER A 467 -41.50 27.79 9.14
CA SER A 467 -41.16 26.44 9.64
C SER A 467 -40.53 25.50 8.57
N LYS A 468 -41.05 25.53 7.33
CA LYS A 468 -40.52 24.70 6.23
C LYS A 468 -39.09 25.09 5.85
N SER A 469 -38.81 26.39 5.71
CA SER A 469 -37.46 26.88 5.37
C SER A 469 -36.47 26.53 6.47
N ALA A 470 -36.88 26.65 7.74
CA ALA A 470 -36.04 26.29 8.88
C ALA A 470 -35.63 24.81 8.87
N SER A 471 -36.55 23.91 8.48
CA SER A 471 -36.27 22.49 8.31
C SER A 471 -35.27 22.22 7.17
N VAL A 472 -35.46 22.86 6.01
CA VAL A 472 -34.54 22.72 4.86
C VAL A 472 -33.14 23.20 5.23
N ARG A 473 -33.02 24.35 5.91
CA ARG A 473 -31.75 24.92 6.37
C ARG A 473 -31.05 24.01 7.37
N ALA A 474 -31.78 23.42 8.31
CA ALA A 474 -31.25 22.44 9.26
C ALA A 474 -30.68 21.21 8.54
N LEU A 475 -31.43 20.66 7.58
CA LEU A 475 -31.02 19.49 6.80
C LEU A 475 -29.82 19.78 5.90
N LEU A 476 -29.77 20.94 5.23
CA LEU A 476 -28.62 21.32 4.42
C LEU A 476 -27.34 21.43 5.26
N PHE A 477 -27.43 22.04 6.45
CA PHE A 477 -26.31 22.09 7.39
C PHE A 477 -25.90 20.68 7.83
N ASP A 478 -26.85 19.86 8.26
CA ASP A 478 -26.57 18.54 8.81
C ASP A 478 -25.94 17.60 7.77
N ILE A 479 -26.51 17.56 6.56
CA ILE A 479 -25.99 16.73 5.46
C ILE A 479 -24.60 17.20 5.04
N SER A 480 -24.40 18.51 4.84
CA SER A 480 -23.08 19.02 4.45
C SER A 480 -22.02 18.80 5.53
N PHE A 481 -22.38 18.88 6.81
CA PHE A 481 -21.49 18.57 7.93
C PHE A 481 -21.08 17.09 7.94
N LEU A 482 -22.05 16.17 7.76
CA LEU A 482 -21.80 14.74 7.64
C LEU A 482 -20.86 14.42 6.47
N MET A 483 -21.14 14.98 5.30
CA MET A 483 -20.33 14.76 4.10
C MET A 483 -18.90 15.27 4.29
N LEU A 484 -18.71 16.42 4.96
CA LEU A 484 -17.38 16.94 5.26
C LEU A 484 -16.60 16.04 6.23
N CYS A 485 -17.23 15.56 7.30
CA CYS A 485 -16.61 14.60 8.22
C CYS A 485 -16.20 13.32 7.47
N HIS A 486 -17.06 12.81 6.59
CA HIS A 486 -16.78 11.63 5.78
C HIS A 486 -15.62 11.85 4.79
N VAL A 487 -15.55 13.03 4.15
CA VAL A 487 -14.42 13.42 3.28
C VAL A 487 -13.12 13.41 4.07
N VAL A 488 -13.09 14.01 5.26
CA VAL A 488 -11.90 14.06 6.13
C VAL A 488 -11.45 12.64 6.51
N GLN A 489 -12.36 11.78 6.95
CA GLN A 489 -12.00 10.41 7.35
C GLN A 489 -11.54 9.55 6.17
N THR A 490 -12.04 9.80 4.96
CA THR A 490 -11.73 8.99 3.78
C THR A 490 -10.47 9.45 3.03
N TYR A 491 -10.20 10.77 3.01
CA TYR A 491 -9.17 11.41 2.17
C TYR A 491 -8.21 12.33 2.93
N GLY A 492 -8.35 12.47 4.25
CA GLY A 492 -7.50 13.31 5.10
C GLY A 492 -7.98 14.76 5.25
N SER A 493 -7.61 15.40 6.36
CA SER A 493 -7.99 16.78 6.68
C SER A 493 -7.27 17.82 5.81
N GLU A 494 -6.13 17.48 5.23
CA GLU A 494 -5.39 18.31 4.28
C GLU A 494 -6.19 18.68 3.04
N VAL A 495 -7.18 17.87 2.63
CA VAL A 495 -8.10 18.21 1.54
C VAL A 495 -8.86 19.51 1.81
N ILE A 496 -9.15 19.78 3.09
CA ILE A 496 -9.86 20.97 3.55
C ILE A 496 -8.85 22.06 3.96
N LEU A 497 -7.85 21.71 4.77
CA LEU A 497 -6.98 22.67 5.45
C LEU A 497 -5.79 23.17 4.61
N SER A 498 -5.51 22.60 3.44
CA SER A 498 -4.30 22.92 2.67
C SER A 498 -4.23 24.37 2.15
N ASP A 499 -5.37 25.02 1.96
CA ASP A 499 -5.43 26.35 1.35
C ASP A 499 -6.13 27.34 2.29
N PRO A 500 -5.50 28.47 2.63
CA PRO A 500 -6.10 29.45 3.53
C PRO A 500 -7.37 30.08 2.94
N SER A 501 -8.34 30.36 3.82
CA SER A 501 -9.58 31.02 3.44
C SER A 501 -9.32 32.40 2.80
N PRO A 502 -9.85 32.67 1.59
CA PRO A 502 -9.64 33.95 0.90
C PRO A 502 -10.28 35.15 1.62
N SER A 503 -11.21 34.91 2.55
CA SER A 503 -11.90 35.96 3.32
C SER A 503 -11.19 36.36 4.61
N GLY A 504 -10.06 35.75 4.97
CA GLY A 504 -9.33 36.01 6.22
C GLY A 504 -10.00 35.46 7.48
N GLU A 505 -11.33 35.31 7.48
CA GLU A 505 -12.07 34.56 8.50
C GLU A 505 -12.05 33.05 8.20
N THR A 506 -11.69 32.27 9.21
CA THR A 506 -11.71 30.80 9.16
C THR A 506 -13.15 30.30 9.30
N PRO A 507 -13.66 29.49 8.36
CA PRO A 507 -14.98 28.88 8.46
C PRO A 507 -15.17 28.08 9.77
N PHE A 508 -16.43 27.95 10.20
CA PHE A 508 -16.81 27.19 11.39
C PHE A 508 -16.31 25.75 11.30
N PHE A 509 -16.54 25.08 10.16
CA PHE A 509 -16.17 23.67 10.01
C PHE A 509 -14.65 23.46 10.10
N GLU A 510 -13.85 24.36 9.52
CA GLU A 510 -12.38 24.29 9.61
C GLU A 510 -11.90 24.44 11.06
N THR A 511 -12.48 25.39 11.79
CA THR A 511 -12.20 25.61 13.21
C THR A 511 -12.59 24.37 14.04
N TRP A 512 -13.77 23.82 13.79
CA TRP A 512 -14.27 22.60 14.45
C TRP A 512 -13.39 21.39 14.12
N LEU A 513 -13.01 21.21 12.85
CA LEU A 513 -12.14 20.13 12.39
C LEU A 513 -10.79 20.16 13.11
N GLN A 514 -10.15 21.32 13.22
CA GLN A 514 -8.87 21.48 13.90
C GLN A 514 -8.95 21.18 15.40
N THR A 515 -10.06 21.53 16.05
CA THR A 515 -10.18 21.50 17.52
C THR A 515 -10.92 20.29 18.08
N CYS A 516 -11.77 19.63 17.29
CA CYS A 516 -12.68 18.57 17.75
C CYS A 516 -12.42 17.20 17.11
N MET A 517 -12.13 17.17 15.80
CA MET A 517 -12.15 15.93 15.03
C MET A 517 -10.98 15.01 15.45
N PRO A 518 -11.25 13.80 15.96
CA PRO A 518 -10.20 12.83 16.25
C PRO A 518 -9.57 12.34 14.95
N GLU A 519 -8.24 12.44 14.86
CA GLU A 519 -7.44 11.94 13.74
C GLU A 519 -6.24 11.15 14.31
N GLU A 520 -5.71 10.23 13.52
CA GLU A 520 -4.53 9.45 13.91
C GLU A 520 -3.32 10.39 14.12
N GLY A 521 -2.64 10.28 15.27
CA GLY A 521 -1.53 11.15 15.63
C GLY A 521 -1.91 12.55 16.13
N LYS A 522 -3.19 12.95 16.09
CA LYS A 522 -3.64 14.26 16.59
C LYS A 522 -4.03 14.20 18.07
N THR A 523 -3.44 15.09 18.87
CA THR A 523 -3.81 15.28 20.29
C THR A 523 -4.78 16.44 20.40
N LEU A 524 -6.00 16.16 20.87
CA LEU A 524 -7.05 17.16 21.04
C LEU A 524 -7.09 17.63 22.50
N ASN A 525 -7.45 18.91 22.70
CA ASN A 525 -7.67 19.48 24.02
C ASN A 525 -9.18 19.62 24.28
N PRO A 526 -9.79 18.78 25.14
CA PRO A 526 -11.21 18.89 25.49
C PRO A 526 -11.60 20.23 26.13
N ASP A 527 -10.64 20.95 26.73
CA ASP A 527 -10.82 22.25 27.38
C ASP A 527 -10.48 23.44 26.45
N HIS A 528 -10.35 23.20 25.14
CA HIS A 528 -9.98 24.25 24.19
C HIS A 528 -10.94 25.46 24.32
N PRO A 529 -10.43 26.72 24.35
CA PRO A 529 -11.26 27.90 24.57
C PRO A 529 -12.43 28.09 23.61
N CYS A 530 -12.36 27.51 22.40
CA CYS A 530 -13.47 27.53 21.44
C CYS A 530 -14.74 26.81 21.95
N PHE A 531 -14.63 25.98 22.99
CA PHE A 531 -15.74 25.31 23.68
C PHE A 531 -16.10 25.96 25.02
N ARG A 532 -15.79 27.25 25.20
CA ARG A 532 -16.37 28.06 26.28
C ARG A 532 -17.53 28.91 25.75
N PRO A 533 -18.65 28.30 25.33
CA PRO A 533 -19.85 29.06 24.99
C PRO A 533 -20.34 29.83 26.22
N GLU A 534 -21.17 30.85 26.00
CA GLU A 534 -21.83 31.58 27.08
C GLU A 534 -22.62 30.60 27.97
N PRO A 535 -22.45 30.63 29.31
CA PRO A 535 -23.09 29.67 30.21
C PRO A 535 -24.61 29.57 30.01
N GLY A 536 -25.28 30.69 29.75
CA GLY A 536 -26.73 30.71 29.51
C GLY A 536 -27.16 29.93 28.25
N LYS A 537 -26.30 29.81 27.23
CA LYS A 537 -26.57 28.99 26.03
C LYS A 537 -26.45 27.50 26.34
N VAL A 538 -25.49 27.11 27.17
CA VAL A 538 -25.30 25.72 27.61
C VAL A 538 -26.47 25.27 28.47
N GLU A 539 -26.85 26.08 29.47
CA GLU A 539 -27.98 25.79 30.36
C GLU A 539 -29.29 25.65 29.57
N SER A 540 -29.51 26.53 28.59
CA SER A 540 -30.67 26.45 27.70
C SER A 540 -30.67 25.16 26.86
N LEU A 541 -29.51 24.75 26.36
CA LEU A 541 -29.35 23.52 25.57
C LEU A 541 -29.56 22.27 26.43
N VAL A 542 -28.96 22.20 27.62
CA VAL A 542 -29.15 21.08 28.57
C VAL A 542 -30.62 20.97 28.99
N THR A 543 -31.26 22.10 29.30
CA THR A 543 -32.70 22.14 29.63
C THR A 543 -33.55 21.61 28.49
N LEU A 544 -33.25 22.02 27.26
CA LEU A 544 -33.93 21.54 26.06
C LEU A 544 -33.78 20.03 25.88
N LEU A 545 -32.55 19.52 25.99
CA LEU A 545 -32.24 18.10 25.82
C LEU A 545 -32.87 17.22 26.91
N ASN A 546 -33.04 17.73 28.13
CA ASN A 546 -33.64 16.98 29.23
C ASN A 546 -35.18 16.94 29.14
N ASN A 547 -35.80 18.07 28.78
CA ASN A 547 -37.24 18.27 28.91
C ASN A 547 -38.02 18.06 27.61
N SER A 548 -37.41 18.25 26.44
CA SER A 548 -38.13 18.23 25.16
C SER A 548 -37.61 17.13 24.24
N SER A 549 -38.52 16.27 23.78
CA SER A 549 -38.27 15.44 22.60
C SER A 549 -38.32 16.25 21.30
N GLU A 550 -38.82 17.49 21.34
CA GLU A 550 -38.95 18.36 20.19
C GLU A 550 -38.07 19.63 20.26
N MET A 551 -37.08 19.71 19.37
CA MET A 551 -36.34 20.94 19.14
C MET A 551 -37.04 21.83 18.10
N LYS A 552 -37.30 23.09 18.45
CA LYS A 552 -37.74 24.11 17.49
C LYS A 552 -36.60 24.41 16.52
N LEU A 553 -36.86 24.35 15.21
CA LEU A 553 -35.83 24.56 14.17
C LEU A 553 -35.73 26.03 13.72
N VAL A 554 -36.81 26.79 13.91
CA VAL A 554 -36.92 28.19 13.50
C VAL A 554 -35.89 29.03 14.23
N GLN A 555 -35.15 29.86 13.48
CA GLN A 555 -34.10 30.76 13.99
C GLN A 555 -32.93 30.10 14.74
N VAL A 556 -32.78 28.77 14.67
CA VAL A 556 -31.63 28.07 15.27
C VAL A 556 -30.37 28.33 14.48
N LYS A 557 -29.29 28.71 15.17
CA LYS A 557 -27.94 28.79 14.59
C LYS A 557 -27.17 27.49 14.86
N TRP A 558 -27.19 26.57 13.88
CA TRP A 558 -26.67 25.21 14.04
C TRP A 558 -25.18 25.13 14.37
N HIS A 559 -24.36 26.05 13.86
CA HIS A 559 -22.95 26.14 14.24
C HIS A 559 -22.75 26.47 15.72
N GLU A 560 -23.57 27.36 16.31
CA GLU A 560 -23.51 27.66 17.75
C GLU A 560 -23.95 26.45 18.59
N ILE A 561 -24.96 25.70 18.13
CA ILE A 561 -25.38 24.45 18.77
C ILE A 561 -24.26 23.41 18.75
N CYS A 562 -23.59 23.22 17.61
CA CYS A 562 -22.46 22.29 17.49
C CYS A 562 -21.30 22.66 18.43
N LEU A 563 -20.95 23.95 18.53
CA LEU A 563 -19.92 24.45 19.45
C LEU A 563 -20.33 24.35 20.92
N SER A 564 -21.63 24.42 21.23
CA SER A 564 -22.15 24.33 22.61
C SER A 564 -22.38 22.88 23.06
N THR A 565 -22.49 21.94 22.12
CA THR A 565 -22.76 20.52 22.42
C THR A 565 -21.70 19.88 23.31
N PRO A 566 -20.38 20.08 23.10
CA PRO A 566 -19.35 19.59 24.02
C PRO A 566 -19.56 20.02 25.48
N ALA A 567 -19.84 21.29 25.72
CA ALA A 567 -20.06 21.82 27.08
C ALA A 567 -21.34 21.23 27.70
N ALA A 568 -22.42 21.10 26.92
CA ALA A 568 -23.66 20.48 27.40
C ALA A 568 -23.45 19.00 27.77
N ILE A 569 -22.67 18.26 26.98
CA ILE A 569 -22.31 16.86 27.28
C ILE A 569 -21.47 16.78 28.55
N LEU A 570 -20.51 17.69 28.74
CA LEU A 570 -19.72 17.75 29.97
C LEU A 570 -20.61 17.99 31.20
N GLU A 571 -21.58 18.91 31.14
CA GLU A 571 -22.52 19.14 32.25
C GLU A 571 -23.38 17.91 32.54
N VAL A 572 -23.89 17.23 31.51
CA VAL A 572 -24.67 15.99 31.66
C VAL A 572 -23.81 14.88 32.26
N LEU A 573 -22.57 14.73 31.81
CA LEU A 573 -21.61 13.77 32.34
C LEU A 573 -21.29 14.05 33.81
N ASN A 574 -20.98 15.30 34.16
CA ASN A 574 -20.73 15.71 35.54
C ASN A 574 -21.95 15.46 36.44
N ALA A 575 -23.15 15.75 35.96
CA ALA A 575 -24.38 15.46 36.71
C ALA A 575 -24.57 13.95 36.93
N TRP A 576 -24.23 13.12 35.95
CA TRP A 576 -24.28 11.66 36.10
C TRP A 576 -23.17 11.13 37.03
N GLU A 577 -21.97 11.69 36.95
CA GLU A 577 -20.84 11.35 37.81
C GLU A 577 -21.14 11.61 39.29
N ASN A 578 -21.77 12.75 39.57
CA ASN A 578 -22.21 13.14 40.91
C ASN A 578 -23.55 12.51 41.36
N GLY A 579 -24.13 11.61 40.57
CA GLY A 579 -25.36 10.89 40.93
C GLY A 579 -26.65 11.72 40.85
N VAL A 580 -26.62 12.89 40.21
CA VAL A 580 -27.80 13.73 39.97
C VAL A 580 -28.69 13.15 38.87
N LEU A 581 -28.07 12.55 37.83
CA LEU A 581 -28.78 11.88 36.74
C LEU A 581 -28.63 10.35 36.84
N SER A 582 -29.69 9.62 36.50
CA SER A 582 -29.63 8.17 36.30
C SER A 582 -29.13 7.83 34.89
N VAL A 583 -28.73 6.58 34.67
CA VAL A 583 -28.30 6.10 33.35
C VAL A 583 -29.44 6.18 32.32
N GLU A 584 -30.68 6.00 32.72
CA GLU A 584 -31.87 6.12 31.87
C GLU A 584 -32.12 7.58 31.48
N ALA A 585 -31.91 8.53 32.40
CA ALA A 585 -32.02 9.95 32.10
C ALA A 585 -30.94 10.39 31.10
N VAL A 586 -29.71 9.88 31.26
CA VAL A 586 -28.62 10.11 30.29
C VAL A 586 -28.96 9.48 28.93
N GLN A 587 -29.46 8.24 28.91
CA GLN A 587 -29.90 7.60 27.66
C GLN A 587 -30.91 8.46 26.93
N LYS A 588 -31.96 8.95 27.62
CA LYS A 588 -32.96 9.85 27.06
C LYS A 588 -32.35 11.12 26.45
N ILE A 589 -31.39 11.74 27.14
CA ILE A 589 -30.66 12.91 26.64
C ILE A 589 -29.87 12.56 25.37
N THR A 590 -29.12 11.45 25.38
CA THR A 590 -28.35 11.02 24.20
C THR A 590 -29.25 10.66 23.01
N ASP A 591 -30.44 10.10 23.27
CA ASP A 591 -31.46 9.83 22.25
C ASP A 591 -31.98 11.14 21.64
N ASN A 592 -32.23 12.17 22.45
CA ASN A 592 -32.63 13.49 21.95
C ASN A 592 -31.55 14.16 21.08
N ILE A 593 -30.27 13.93 21.38
CA ILE A 593 -29.15 14.46 20.57
C ILE A 593 -29.09 13.83 19.19
N LYS A 594 -29.15 12.49 19.09
CA LYS A 594 -29.06 11.77 17.80
C LYS A 594 -30.37 11.73 17.02
N GLY A 595 -31.51 11.96 17.69
CA GLY A 595 -32.85 11.82 17.12
C GLY A 595 -33.32 12.91 16.17
N LYS A 596 -32.54 13.96 15.87
CA LYS A 596 -32.95 15.00 14.90
C LYS A 596 -31.85 15.40 13.92
N VAL A 597 -30.68 15.79 14.46
CA VAL A 597 -29.59 16.37 13.69
C VAL A 597 -28.30 15.61 14.02
N CYS A 598 -27.81 14.83 13.07
CA CYS A 598 -26.72 13.89 13.27
C CYS A 598 -25.39 14.58 13.61
N SER A 599 -25.18 15.79 13.11
CA SER A 599 -24.00 16.63 13.39
C SER A 599 -23.83 16.94 14.88
N MET A 600 -24.93 17.09 15.65
CA MET A 600 -24.83 17.26 17.10
C MET A 600 -24.26 16.01 17.78
N ALA A 601 -24.73 14.84 17.37
CA ALA A 601 -24.26 13.58 17.92
C ALA A 601 -22.77 13.36 17.58
N ILE A 602 -22.34 13.74 16.37
CA ILE A 602 -20.92 13.71 15.99
C ILE A 602 -20.09 14.65 16.86
N CYS A 603 -20.56 15.88 17.11
CA CYS A 603 -19.86 16.82 18.00
C CYS A 603 -19.72 16.28 19.43
N ALA A 604 -20.77 15.65 19.96
CA ALA A 604 -20.76 15.02 21.27
C ALA A 604 -19.74 13.87 21.34
N VAL A 605 -19.77 12.94 20.37
CA VAL A 605 -18.86 11.79 20.31
C VAL A 605 -17.41 12.24 20.11
N ALA A 606 -17.15 13.20 19.22
CA ALA A 606 -15.81 13.73 18.98
C ALA A 606 -15.17 14.28 20.27
N TRP A 607 -15.94 15.05 21.05
CA TRP A 607 -15.47 15.55 22.35
C TRP A 607 -15.29 14.43 23.38
N LEU A 608 -16.24 13.50 23.50
CA LEU A 608 -16.14 12.37 24.43
C LEU A 608 -14.93 11.48 24.13
N VAL A 609 -14.62 11.24 22.86
CA VAL A 609 -13.42 10.51 22.42
C VAL A 609 -12.16 11.23 22.88
N ALA A 610 -12.09 12.56 22.69
CA ALA A 610 -10.97 13.36 23.17
C ALA A 610 -10.87 13.32 24.70
N HIS A 611 -11.99 13.44 25.41
CA HIS A 611 -12.06 13.40 26.87
C HIS A 611 -11.59 12.04 27.43
N VAL A 612 -12.09 10.92 26.91
CA VAL A 612 -11.71 9.56 27.33
C VAL A 612 -10.20 9.31 27.20
N ARG A 613 -9.57 9.87 26.16
CA ARG A 613 -8.11 9.76 25.95
C ARG A 613 -7.30 10.43 27.08
N MET A 614 -7.88 11.40 27.78
CA MET A 614 -7.25 12.13 28.89
C MET A 614 -7.50 11.50 30.26
N LEU A 615 -8.46 10.59 30.38
CA LEU A 615 -8.89 9.99 31.64
C LEU A 615 -8.08 8.76 32.05
N GLY A 616 -7.98 8.52 33.36
CA GLY A 616 -7.50 7.25 33.93
C GLY A 616 -8.49 6.10 33.70
N ARG A 617 -8.06 4.83 33.79
CA ARG A 617 -8.92 3.66 33.48
C ARG A 617 -10.25 3.65 34.25
N ASP A 618 -10.22 3.97 35.54
CA ASP A 618 -11.39 3.94 36.42
C ASP A 618 -12.42 5.02 36.08
N GLU A 619 -12.00 6.13 35.46
CA GLU A 619 -12.85 7.27 35.11
C GLU A 619 -13.50 7.10 33.73
N ARG A 620 -13.08 6.12 32.93
CA ARG A 620 -13.54 5.95 31.53
C ARG A 620 -14.92 5.32 31.41
N GLU A 621 -15.42 4.64 32.43
CA GLU A 621 -16.62 3.81 32.34
C GLU A 621 -17.87 4.59 31.92
N LYS A 622 -18.19 5.69 32.62
CA LYS A 622 -19.37 6.54 32.32
C LYS A 622 -19.24 7.23 30.95
N PRO A 623 -18.13 7.92 30.61
CA PRO A 623 -17.94 8.48 29.27
C PRO A 623 -18.02 7.45 28.14
N GLN A 624 -17.42 6.26 28.30
CA GLN A 624 -17.49 5.20 27.29
C GLN A 624 -18.90 4.64 27.14
N THR A 625 -19.64 4.53 28.24
CA THR A 625 -21.06 4.16 28.19
C THR A 625 -21.85 5.21 27.43
N MET A 626 -21.66 6.50 27.71
CA MET A 626 -22.32 7.59 26.97
C MET A 626 -21.99 7.57 25.47
N ILE A 627 -20.74 7.28 25.07
CA ILE A 627 -20.38 7.05 23.66
C ILE A 627 -21.20 5.90 23.08
N ARG A 628 -21.27 4.74 23.75
CA ARG A 628 -22.07 3.60 23.27
C ARG A 628 -23.54 3.97 23.08
N GLN A 629 -24.10 4.75 24.00
CA GLN A 629 -25.49 5.23 23.89
C GLN A 629 -25.68 6.14 22.66
N LEU A 630 -24.73 7.03 22.36
CA LEU A 630 -24.77 7.93 21.21
C LEU A 630 -24.57 7.20 19.86
N VAL A 631 -23.67 6.22 19.80
CA VAL A 631 -23.40 5.45 18.57
C VAL A 631 -24.55 4.49 18.23
N THR A 632 -25.32 4.04 19.23
CA THR A 632 -26.45 3.13 18.99
C THR A 632 -27.57 3.84 18.20
N PRO A 633 -27.95 3.37 16.99
CA PRO A 633 -29.00 4.00 16.20
C PRO A 633 -30.37 3.98 16.91
N LEU A 634 -31.20 4.99 16.65
CA LEU A 634 -32.60 4.99 17.07
C LEU A 634 -33.47 4.27 16.03
N TYR A 635 -34.20 3.24 16.48
CA TYR A 635 -35.21 2.57 15.68
C TYR A 635 -36.57 3.24 15.93
N GLY A 636 -36.92 4.23 15.10
CA GLY A 636 -38.19 4.97 15.19
C GLY A 636 -38.42 5.92 14.00
N GLU A 637 -39.66 6.32 13.75
CA GLU A 637 -39.99 7.29 12.70
C GLU A 637 -39.48 8.68 13.07
N ASN A 638 -38.58 9.23 12.24
CA ASN A 638 -38.12 10.61 12.35
C ASN A 638 -38.96 11.54 11.48
N THR A 639 -39.21 12.75 11.96
CA THR A 639 -39.97 13.78 11.24
C THR A 639 -39.15 14.48 10.15
N LEU A 640 -37.82 14.39 10.17
CA LEU A 640 -36.94 15.04 9.19
C LEU A 640 -36.56 14.10 8.04
N GLN A 641 -36.52 14.65 6.81
CA GLN A 641 -36.20 13.92 5.59
C GLN A 641 -34.81 13.26 5.64
N PHE A 642 -34.64 12.19 4.86
CA PHE A 642 -33.38 11.45 4.67
C PHE A 642 -32.74 10.96 5.98
N TYR A 643 -33.52 10.74 7.04
CA TYR A 643 -32.95 10.37 8.34
C TYR A 643 -32.19 9.04 8.29
N ASN A 644 -32.74 8.02 7.61
CA ASN A 644 -32.09 6.71 7.51
C ASN A 644 -30.73 6.83 6.83
N GLU A 645 -30.65 7.55 5.71
CA GLU A 645 -29.41 7.80 4.97
C GLU A 645 -28.39 8.58 5.81
N ARG A 646 -28.84 9.62 6.54
CA ARG A 646 -27.99 10.39 7.45
C ARG A 646 -27.45 9.54 8.59
N VAL A 647 -28.26 8.67 9.18
CA VAL A 647 -27.87 7.79 10.28
C VAL A 647 -26.82 6.78 9.84
N ILE A 648 -26.93 6.23 8.62
CA ILE A 648 -25.91 5.31 8.07
C ILE A 648 -24.54 6.01 8.02
N ILE A 649 -24.48 7.23 7.47
CA ILE A 649 -23.23 7.98 7.37
C ILE A 649 -22.73 8.42 8.75
N MET A 650 -23.63 8.88 9.63
CA MET A 650 -23.29 9.22 11.02
C MET A 650 -22.67 8.04 11.76
N SER A 651 -23.27 6.85 11.63
CA SER A 651 -22.78 5.63 12.29
C SER A 651 -21.39 5.27 11.78
N SER A 652 -21.19 5.27 10.47
CA SER A 652 -19.88 5.08 9.85
C SER A 652 -18.83 6.06 10.38
N ILE A 653 -19.19 7.35 10.49
CA ILE A 653 -18.28 8.38 11.00
C ILE A 653 -17.88 8.11 12.46
N MET A 654 -18.88 7.81 13.30
CA MET A 654 -18.67 7.56 14.72
C MET A 654 -17.87 6.28 14.99
N GLU A 655 -18.11 5.22 14.22
CA GLU A 655 -17.32 3.98 14.30
C GLU A 655 -15.83 4.25 14.08
N HIS A 656 -15.49 5.02 13.05
CA HIS A 656 -14.11 5.43 12.79
C HIS A 656 -13.54 6.31 13.93
N MET A 657 -14.29 7.28 14.43
CA MET A 657 -13.85 8.13 15.57
C MET A 657 -13.55 7.31 16.82
N CYS A 658 -14.33 6.25 17.06
CA CYS A 658 -14.26 5.48 18.30
C CYS A 658 -13.32 4.26 18.24
N ALA A 659 -12.78 3.92 17.07
CA ALA A 659 -11.98 2.71 16.85
C ALA A 659 -10.88 2.53 17.91
N ASP A 660 -10.08 3.56 18.16
CA ASP A 660 -9.00 3.52 19.16
C ASP A 660 -9.50 3.44 20.60
N VAL A 661 -10.62 4.11 20.90
CA VAL A 661 -11.14 4.23 22.28
C VAL A 661 -11.64 2.88 22.79
N PHE A 662 -12.24 2.08 21.92
CA PHE A 662 -12.71 0.73 22.26
C PHE A 662 -11.61 -0.33 22.14
N GLN A 663 -10.57 -0.13 21.33
CA GLN A 663 -9.41 -1.03 21.24
C GLN A 663 -8.42 -0.91 22.41
N GLN A 664 -8.36 0.25 23.08
CA GLN A 664 -7.51 0.49 24.27
C GLN A 664 -7.85 -0.39 25.50
N THR A 665 -8.86 -1.23 25.41
CA THR A 665 -9.23 -2.21 26.44
C THR A 665 -8.17 -3.34 26.58
N ALA A 666 -7.27 -3.53 25.60
CA ALA A 666 -6.33 -4.66 25.57
C ALA A 666 -4.81 -4.31 25.60
N ALA A 667 -4.39 -3.04 25.49
CA ALA A 667 -2.98 -2.69 25.38
C ALA A 667 -2.50 -1.70 26.48
N THR A 668 -1.29 -1.96 26.99
CA THR A 668 -0.54 -1.12 27.93
C THR A 668 -0.31 0.26 27.32
N LEU A 669 -0.64 1.32 28.06
CA LEU A 669 -0.44 2.72 27.65
C LEU A 669 1.03 2.97 27.28
N ARG A 670 1.27 3.72 26.18
CA ARG A 670 2.60 4.30 25.93
C ARG A 670 2.98 5.21 27.12
N PRO A 671 4.22 5.15 27.62
CA PRO A 671 4.66 6.06 28.68
C PRO A 671 4.63 7.51 28.17
N PRO A 672 4.42 8.50 29.07
CA PRO A 672 4.45 9.91 28.70
C PRO A 672 5.83 10.26 28.14
N VAL A 673 5.84 11.01 27.04
CA VAL A 673 7.06 11.59 26.45
C VAL A 673 7.57 12.66 27.42
N GLU A 674 8.84 12.56 27.83
CA GLU A 674 9.46 13.57 28.71
C GLU A 674 9.43 14.95 28.03
N GLY A 675 8.85 15.96 28.70
CA GLY A 675 8.86 17.35 28.25
C GLY A 675 7.51 18.06 28.06
N GLN A 676 6.37 17.39 28.26
CA GLN A 676 5.06 18.07 28.27
C GLN A 676 4.77 18.75 29.61
N GLU A 677 4.27 19.99 29.57
CA GLU A 677 3.72 20.66 30.75
C GLU A 677 2.59 19.82 31.38
N PRO A 678 2.53 19.70 32.71
CA PRO A 678 1.49 18.93 33.38
C PRO A 678 0.11 19.57 33.16
N ILE A 679 -0.83 18.73 32.73
CA ILE A 679 -2.22 19.11 32.46
C ILE A 679 -2.92 19.44 33.79
N PRO A 680 -3.64 20.58 33.91
CA PRO A 680 -4.07 21.15 35.19
C PRO A 680 -4.91 20.24 36.10
N TYR A 681 -5.60 19.23 35.56
CA TYR A 681 -6.56 18.42 36.31
C TYR A 681 -5.95 17.24 37.08
N ARG A 682 -4.63 16.99 36.98
CA ARG A 682 -3.97 15.93 37.76
C ARG A 682 -3.94 16.20 39.29
N ASN A 683 -4.44 17.35 39.73
CA ASN A 683 -4.34 17.84 41.10
C ASN A 683 -5.66 17.84 41.91
N LEU A 684 -6.79 17.37 41.35
CA LEU A 684 -8.07 17.38 42.09
C LEU A 684 -8.32 16.14 42.96
N LEU A 685 -7.42 15.15 42.95
CA LEU A 685 -7.36 14.08 43.93
C LEU A 685 -5.90 13.85 44.34
N PRO A 686 -5.59 13.54 45.62
CA PRO A 686 -4.24 13.17 46.01
C PRO A 686 -3.77 11.99 45.15
N ALA A 687 -2.55 12.07 44.63
CA ALA A 687 -1.96 11.00 43.82
C ALA A 687 -2.06 9.68 44.60
N LYS A 688 -2.80 8.71 44.06
CA LYS A 688 -2.78 7.34 44.62
C LYS A 688 -1.37 6.80 44.42
N ASP A 689 -0.76 6.34 45.52
CA ASP A 689 0.55 5.68 45.49
C ASP A 689 0.53 4.56 44.43
N PRO A 690 1.60 4.39 43.63
CA PRO A 690 1.73 3.24 42.74
C PRO A 690 1.40 1.95 43.48
N ILE A 691 0.68 1.01 42.87
CA ILE A 691 0.23 -0.24 43.51
C ILE A 691 1.38 -0.94 44.25
N HIS A 692 2.59 -0.92 43.71
CA HIS A 692 3.77 -1.48 44.37
C HIS A 692 4.15 -0.75 45.68
N VAL A 693 4.02 0.58 45.73
CA VAL A 693 4.28 1.39 46.93
C VAL A 693 3.16 1.23 47.95
N ALA A 694 1.90 1.16 47.52
CA ALA A 694 0.77 0.88 48.38
C ALA A 694 0.85 -0.53 48.99
N LEU A 695 1.16 -1.55 48.18
CA LEU A 695 1.39 -2.93 48.64
C LEU A 695 2.61 -3.04 49.54
N SER A 696 3.70 -2.35 49.23
CA SER A 696 4.90 -2.33 50.09
C SER A 696 4.61 -1.66 51.44
N LYS A 697 3.86 -0.55 51.47
CA LYS A 697 3.39 0.08 52.72
C LYS A 697 2.48 -0.86 53.50
N GLN A 698 1.48 -1.48 52.86
CA GLN A 698 0.59 -2.45 53.52
C GLN A 698 1.37 -3.65 54.06
N CYS A 699 2.32 -4.19 53.29
CA CYS A 699 3.17 -5.31 53.70
C CYS A 699 4.09 -4.92 54.86
N THR A 700 4.64 -3.70 54.85
CA THR A 700 5.47 -3.18 55.95
C THR A 700 4.65 -2.94 57.22
N ILE A 701 3.40 -2.49 57.08
CA ILE A 701 2.44 -2.34 58.20
C ILE A 701 2.05 -3.71 58.77
N VAL A 702 1.85 -4.72 57.93
CA VAL A 702 1.55 -6.10 58.34
C VAL A 702 2.77 -6.78 58.99
N CYS A 703 3.98 -6.50 58.51
CA CYS A 703 5.22 -7.00 59.11
C CYS A 703 5.57 -6.30 60.44
N SER A 704 5.22 -5.03 60.62
CA SER A 704 5.48 -4.28 61.86
C SER A 704 4.42 -4.48 62.94
N SER A 705 3.22 -4.94 62.59
CA SER A 705 2.12 -5.20 63.54
C SER A 705 2.13 -6.61 64.16
N GLY A 706 3.22 -7.38 64.00
CA GLY A 706 3.44 -8.61 64.76
C GLY A 706 2.47 -9.73 64.40
N GLY A 707 2.79 -10.44 63.32
CA GLY A 707 2.31 -11.76 62.90
C GLY A 707 1.28 -12.49 63.78
N ARG A 708 0.04 -12.01 63.86
CA ARG A 708 -1.12 -12.76 64.35
C ARG A 708 -2.39 -12.25 63.66
N HIS A 709 -2.64 -12.75 62.45
CA HIS A 709 -3.97 -13.03 61.86
C HIS A 709 -3.81 -13.28 60.34
N PHE A 710 -3.07 -14.33 59.97
CA PHE A 710 -2.88 -14.72 58.57
C PHE A 710 -3.90 -15.78 58.07
N SER A 711 -5.08 -15.91 58.70
CA SER A 711 -5.97 -17.05 58.44
C SER A 711 -7.41 -16.73 58.03
N GLN A 712 -7.81 -15.47 57.77
CA GLN A 712 -9.24 -15.21 57.50
C GLN A 712 -9.59 -14.17 56.44
N LYS A 713 -8.65 -13.65 55.64
CA LYS A 713 -8.98 -12.67 54.58
C LYS A 713 -8.38 -12.95 53.20
N THR A 714 -8.07 -14.20 52.89
CA THR A 714 -7.63 -14.62 51.54
C THR A 714 -8.74 -15.34 50.78
N GLN A 715 -9.99 -14.87 50.88
CA GLN A 715 -11.12 -15.41 50.14
C GLN A 715 -12.02 -14.32 49.52
N ILE A 716 -11.45 -13.17 49.17
CA ILE A 716 -12.13 -12.17 48.33
C ILE A 716 -11.08 -11.54 47.40
N CYS A 717 -10.56 -12.33 46.48
CA CYS A 717 -9.86 -11.86 45.26
C CYS A 717 -9.96 -12.96 44.20
N ILE A 718 -11.18 -13.40 43.91
CA ILE A 718 -11.59 -13.84 42.59
C ILE A 718 -12.98 -13.23 42.43
N ASP A 719 -13.00 -11.98 41.94
CA ASP A 719 -14.02 -11.35 41.09
C ASP A 719 -13.53 -9.93 40.73
#